data_AF-A0A8D0ZDB5-F1
#
_entry.id   AF-A0A8D0ZDB5-F1
#
_cell.length_a   1.000
_cell.length_b   1.000
_cell.length_c   1.000
_cell.angle_alpha   90.00
_cell.angle_beta   90.00
_cell.angle_gamma   90.00
#
_symmetry.space_group_name_H-M   'P 1'
#
loop_
_entity.id
_entity.type
_entity.pdbx_description
1 polymer ?
#
loop_
_entity_poly.entity_id
_entity_poly.type
_entity_poly.pdbx_seq_one_letter_code
_entity_poly.pdbx_strand_id
1 'polypeptide(L)'
;MTTAAERKYINIRKRLDQLGYRQALTVECLPLVEKLFSDLVHTTESLRKSKLSAVKAEKESANFDFVLEPYKLENARLSKENNELYLELMKLREQSGQHIKELKTTLKKCARETADLKFLNNQYVHKLKLLEKESKAKNEKIQQLQEKNLQAVVQTPGGKKRSIAFRRQRMQIDEPAPPSEVSSYPVPQPRDPYVADLLQVADSRIHELQQEVYQLQEKLAMMESGLRDYNKQIELREREIERLSGVLGRGGSPEILSLETRNKANEKLIAHLNIQVDFLQQANKDLEKHIQELMETKETVTTEVVNLSNKNEKLCQELTEIDQLAQQLERHKEEVLETADKELEEARKEIKKNLSEIRNLEETMGKLQLELNLCHKEKERLSDELLMKSDLETVVHQLEQEKQRLNKKIESFAVTEKELTLEVERMRLEHGIKRRDKSPSRLDTFLKGVEEERDFYKKELERLQHVIQRRACSRNYSACEKIPVFKTLEKAQEELSALRQESTQTTVSHNTVSLMEKEKELALSDLRRIMAEKEALKEKLKHLQEMSIFGKSELEKTIEHLTCVNHQLENEKCELKSKILIMKETIESLEKKAKLQAQKLSCVAGDTSHQKAEVHSLRLANEQLQQSLEDCQHRLSLKRTEVESAQAQVKILEEKIGKLHLKMTSQNEEAHMMKKTIGVIDKEKDILQETVDEKTEKIANLHEILANKEKAITQMKLTVSEYESSLNQLKETLLHRDREISSLQRQLDAAHKELDEVGRAKEISFKENRRLQDDLATVARENQQISLELEAAVQEKEEMKSRVHNYITEVSRWESLMAAKEKENQDLLDRFQMLHHRAEDWEVKAHQAEGESSSVRLELLSIDTERRHLRERVELLEKEIQEHINAHHAYESQISSMAKAVSRLEEELRQQEEEKAAVLNDLSSLRELCIKLDSGKDIMTQQLNSKSLELERVAMELENVKTESELLKKQLSSERHTIKNLESLLATNRDKEFHSHLTSHEKDTEIQLLKEKLTLSESKLNSQSRENTMLRAKMAQLQTDLDVLKRQISTERYERERAVQEMRRTGLRTPPLSSARRSPLPSPEHGS
;
A
#
# COMPACT_ATOMS: atom_id res chain seq x y z
N MET A 1 -16.39 -34.64 97.29
CA MET A 1 -16.54 -33.54 96.32
C MET A 1 -15.27 -33.48 95.48
N THR A 2 -15.25 -33.94 94.22
CA THR A 2 -14.09 -33.73 93.34
C THR A 2 -14.13 -32.34 92.72
N THR A 3 -13.02 -31.60 92.78
CA THR A 3 -12.95 -30.22 92.29
C THR A 3 -13.05 -30.13 90.77
N ALA A 4 -13.38 -28.95 90.25
CA ALA A 4 -13.46 -28.73 88.80
C ALA A 4 -12.08 -28.93 88.11
N ALA A 5 -10.99 -28.64 88.81
CA ALA A 5 -9.62 -28.85 88.34
C ALA A 5 -9.30 -30.34 88.16
N GLU A 6 -9.66 -31.21 89.10
CA GLU A 6 -9.45 -32.67 88.99
C GLU A 6 -10.16 -33.27 87.77
N ARG A 7 -11.39 -32.80 87.45
CA ARG A 7 -12.15 -33.30 86.29
C ARG A 7 -11.51 -32.88 84.97
N LYS A 8 -11.00 -31.64 84.87
CA LYS A 8 -10.17 -31.20 83.74
C LYS A 8 -8.89 -32.03 83.66
N TYR A 9 -8.19 -32.23 84.78
CA TYR A 9 -6.95 -33.00 84.86
C TYR A 9 -7.12 -34.40 84.29
N ILE A 10 -8.12 -35.15 84.76
CA ILE A 10 -8.41 -36.51 84.29
C ILE A 10 -8.77 -36.53 82.79
N ASN A 11 -9.48 -35.53 82.28
CA ASN A 11 -9.89 -35.47 80.87
C ASN A 11 -8.70 -35.17 79.94
N ILE A 12 -7.95 -34.11 80.23
CA ILE A 12 -6.73 -33.74 79.48
C ILE A 12 -5.70 -34.87 79.55
N ARG A 13 -5.53 -35.49 80.72
CA ARG A 13 -4.64 -36.64 80.90
C ARG A 13 -5.02 -37.82 80.00
N LYS A 14 -6.30 -38.20 79.95
CA LYS A 14 -6.77 -39.26 79.04
C LYS A 14 -6.49 -38.96 77.58
N ARG A 15 -6.68 -37.70 77.14
CA ARG A 15 -6.39 -37.26 75.77
C ARG A 15 -4.88 -37.28 75.45
N LEU A 16 -4.02 -36.97 76.43
CA LEU A 16 -2.56 -37.08 76.32
C LEU A 16 -2.08 -38.53 76.30
N ASP A 17 -2.59 -39.40 77.16
CA ASP A 17 -2.29 -40.84 77.17
C ASP A 17 -2.69 -41.51 75.84
N GLN A 18 -3.80 -41.08 75.23
CA GLN A 18 -4.23 -41.51 73.89
C GLN A 18 -3.27 -41.08 72.77
N LEU A 19 -2.56 -39.96 72.93
CA LEU A 19 -1.48 -39.52 72.04
C LEU A 19 -0.09 -40.03 72.49
N GLY A 20 -0.01 -40.89 73.51
CA GLY A 20 1.23 -41.48 74.01
C GLY A 20 2.05 -40.65 75.00
N TYR A 21 1.61 -39.43 75.37
CA TYR A 21 2.31 -38.54 76.31
C TYR A 21 2.07 -38.98 77.76
N ARG A 22 2.91 -39.90 78.25
CA ARG A 22 2.73 -40.56 79.54
C ARG A 22 3.42 -39.89 80.74
N GLN A 23 4.24 -38.86 80.53
CA GLN A 23 5.01 -38.14 81.56
C GLN A 23 4.10 -37.54 82.65
N ALA A 24 4.57 -37.48 83.90
CA ALA A 24 3.76 -36.93 85.01
C ALA A 24 3.43 -35.45 84.81
N LEU A 25 2.20 -35.05 85.14
CA LEU A 25 1.68 -33.68 84.97
C LEU A 25 1.28 -33.11 86.35
N THR A 26 1.74 -31.91 86.66
CA THR A 26 1.30 -31.15 87.85
C THR A 26 0.00 -30.39 87.57
N VAL A 27 -0.81 -30.17 88.60
CA VAL A 27 -2.12 -29.49 88.45
C VAL A 27 -1.96 -28.03 88.01
N GLU A 28 -0.87 -27.38 88.39
CA GLU A 28 -0.55 -25.99 88.03
C GLU A 28 -0.30 -25.80 86.53
N CYS A 29 0.35 -26.76 85.87
CA CYS A 29 0.62 -26.73 84.43
C CYS A 29 -0.63 -27.00 83.56
N LEU A 30 -1.73 -27.45 84.17
CA LEU A 30 -2.91 -27.94 83.46
C LEU A 30 -3.54 -26.92 82.49
N PRO A 31 -3.73 -25.63 82.81
CA PRO A 31 -4.40 -24.68 81.92
C PRO A 31 -3.58 -24.36 80.66
N LEU A 32 -2.24 -24.39 80.76
CA LEU A 32 -1.35 -24.21 79.63
C LEU A 32 -1.39 -25.44 78.71
N VAL A 33 -1.35 -26.64 79.29
CA VAL A 33 -1.44 -27.90 78.54
C VAL A 33 -2.82 -28.09 77.90
N GLU A 34 -3.90 -27.62 78.54
CA GLU A 34 -5.25 -27.59 77.94
C GLU A 34 -5.29 -26.74 76.66
N LYS A 35 -4.70 -25.53 76.70
CA LYS A 35 -4.58 -24.65 75.53
C LYS A 35 -3.70 -25.26 74.44
N LEU A 36 -2.45 -25.62 74.75
CA LEU A 36 -1.51 -26.19 73.78
C LEU A 36 -2.06 -27.46 73.10
N PHE A 37 -2.81 -28.30 73.81
CA PHE A 37 -3.50 -29.45 73.21
C PHE A 37 -4.63 -29.00 72.27
N SER A 38 -5.43 -28.00 72.66
CA SER A 38 -6.50 -27.45 71.82
C SER A 38 -5.94 -26.80 70.55
N ASP A 39 -4.85 -26.06 70.66
CA ASP A 39 -4.15 -25.41 69.55
C ASP A 39 -3.49 -26.44 68.61
N LEU A 40 -2.94 -27.52 69.15
CA LEU A 40 -2.41 -28.65 68.37
C LEU A 40 -3.52 -29.39 67.61
N VAL A 41 -4.69 -29.59 68.22
CA VAL A 41 -5.86 -30.17 67.52
C VAL A 41 -6.37 -29.22 66.44
N HIS A 42 -6.52 -27.93 66.73
CA HIS A 42 -6.97 -26.96 65.73
C HIS A 42 -5.98 -26.81 64.56
N THR A 43 -4.67 -26.79 64.80
CA THR A 43 -3.68 -26.71 63.72
C THR A 43 -3.61 -28.00 62.90
N THR A 44 -3.69 -29.19 63.51
CA THR A 44 -3.70 -30.46 62.77
C THR A 44 -5.01 -30.67 61.98
N GLU A 45 -6.17 -30.28 62.52
CA GLU A 45 -7.42 -30.26 61.76
C GLU A 45 -7.41 -29.25 60.61
N SER A 46 -6.87 -28.04 60.85
CA SER A 46 -6.78 -27.00 59.82
C SER A 46 -5.81 -27.40 58.71
N LEU A 47 -4.67 -28.01 59.05
CA LEU A 47 -3.75 -28.61 58.08
C LEU A 47 -4.42 -29.74 57.28
N ARG A 48 -5.23 -30.58 57.92
CA ARG A 48 -5.98 -31.64 57.23
C ARG A 48 -7.04 -31.07 56.27
N LYS A 49 -7.78 -30.04 56.68
CA LYS A 49 -8.73 -29.30 55.82
C LYS A 49 -8.01 -28.63 54.65
N SER A 50 -6.88 -27.95 54.92
CA SER A 50 -6.06 -27.31 53.89
C SER A 50 -5.49 -28.31 52.87
N LYS A 51 -5.00 -29.48 53.31
CA LYS A 51 -4.54 -30.54 52.41
C LYS A 51 -5.67 -31.13 51.56
N LEU A 52 -6.85 -31.34 52.13
CA LEU A 52 -8.02 -31.78 51.36
C LEU A 52 -8.47 -30.72 50.34
N SER A 53 -8.41 -29.43 50.70
CA SER A 53 -8.71 -28.34 49.77
C SER A 53 -7.68 -28.24 48.64
N ALA A 54 -6.39 -28.41 48.95
CA ALA A 54 -5.32 -28.41 47.95
C ALA A 54 -5.46 -29.58 46.96
N VAL A 55 -5.65 -30.81 47.45
CA VAL A 55 -5.86 -31.99 46.59
C VAL A 55 -7.15 -31.90 45.76
N LYS A 56 -8.17 -31.17 46.24
CA LYS A 56 -9.37 -30.88 45.45
C LYS A 56 -9.07 -29.86 44.34
N ALA A 57 -8.42 -28.75 44.67
CA ALA A 57 -8.03 -27.72 43.70
C ALA A 57 -7.05 -28.25 42.64
N GLU A 58 -6.12 -29.13 43.01
CA GLU A 58 -5.17 -29.80 42.12
C GLU A 58 -5.88 -30.70 41.10
N LYS A 59 -6.89 -31.47 41.53
CA LYS A 59 -7.75 -32.26 40.63
C LYS A 59 -8.65 -31.39 39.75
N GLU A 60 -9.14 -30.28 40.28
CA GLU A 60 -9.94 -29.32 39.50
C GLU A 60 -9.08 -28.63 38.44
N SER A 61 -7.84 -28.26 38.76
CA SER A 61 -6.85 -27.75 37.80
C SER A 61 -6.53 -28.77 36.70
N ALA A 62 -6.28 -30.03 37.06
CA ALA A 62 -6.01 -31.09 36.07
C ALA A 62 -7.21 -31.35 35.14
N ASN A 63 -8.45 -31.24 35.65
CA ASN A 63 -9.66 -31.29 34.82
C ASN A 63 -9.76 -30.06 33.90
N PHE A 64 -9.41 -28.86 34.36
CA PHE A 64 -9.40 -27.66 33.52
C PHE A 64 -8.36 -27.77 32.40
N ASP A 65 -7.14 -28.26 32.65
CA ASP A 65 -6.16 -28.49 31.59
C ASP A 65 -6.67 -29.51 30.55
N PHE A 66 -7.27 -30.62 30.97
CA PHE A 66 -7.88 -31.58 30.04
C PHE A 66 -9.01 -30.98 29.18
N VAL A 67 -9.81 -30.07 29.74
CA VAL A 67 -10.87 -29.35 29.01
C VAL A 67 -10.30 -28.25 28.10
N LEU A 68 -9.16 -27.65 28.45
CA LEU A 68 -8.50 -26.59 27.68
C LEU A 68 -7.64 -27.14 26.54
N GLU A 69 -7.06 -28.34 26.66
CA GLU A 69 -6.13 -28.91 25.67
C GLU A 69 -6.68 -28.92 24.22
N PRO A 70 -7.95 -29.28 23.95
CA PRO A 70 -8.53 -29.18 22.61
C PRO A 70 -8.56 -27.75 22.07
N TYR A 71 -8.82 -26.75 22.92
CA TYR A 71 -8.81 -25.33 22.53
C TYR A 71 -7.40 -24.77 22.37
N LYS A 72 -6.40 -25.30 23.09
CA LYS A 72 -4.98 -24.99 22.86
C LYS A 72 -4.54 -25.51 21.47
N LEU A 73 -4.91 -26.75 21.14
CA LEU A 73 -4.63 -27.37 19.83
C LEU A 73 -5.33 -26.65 18.69
N GLU A 74 -6.61 -26.29 18.83
CA GLU A 74 -7.35 -25.57 17.79
C GLU A 74 -6.84 -24.13 17.64
N ASN A 75 -6.46 -23.43 18.71
CA ASN A 75 -5.76 -22.14 18.59
C ASN A 75 -4.42 -22.26 17.85
N ALA A 76 -3.65 -23.33 18.08
CA ALA A 76 -2.41 -23.57 17.34
C ALA A 76 -2.67 -23.84 15.85
N ARG A 77 -3.74 -24.60 15.54
CA ARG A 77 -4.21 -24.87 14.16
C ARG A 77 -4.62 -23.57 13.45
N LEU A 78 -5.52 -22.81 14.06
CA LEU A 78 -6.02 -21.53 13.54
C LEU A 78 -4.90 -20.48 13.42
N SER A 79 -3.96 -20.42 14.37
CA SER A 79 -2.79 -19.52 14.28
C SER A 79 -1.90 -19.87 13.09
N LYS A 80 -1.73 -21.16 12.79
CA LYS A 80 -0.97 -21.62 11.61
C LYS A 80 -1.71 -21.30 10.31
N GLU A 81 -3.01 -21.58 10.21
CA GLU A 81 -3.85 -21.22 9.05
C GLU A 81 -3.86 -19.70 8.81
N ASN A 82 -3.98 -18.90 9.88
CA ASN A 82 -3.95 -17.44 9.79
C ASN A 82 -2.58 -16.91 9.33
N ASN A 83 -1.47 -17.46 9.84
CA ASN A 83 -0.12 -17.13 9.37
C ASN A 83 0.09 -17.52 7.89
N GLU A 84 -0.47 -18.65 7.44
CA GLU A 84 -0.42 -19.08 6.04
C GLU A 84 -1.23 -18.15 5.13
N LEU A 85 -2.44 -17.76 5.55
CA LEU A 85 -3.28 -16.77 4.86
C LEU A 85 -2.65 -15.38 4.81
N TYR A 86 -1.99 -14.92 5.88
CA TYR A 86 -1.20 -13.68 5.87
C TYR A 86 -0.04 -13.75 4.87
N LEU A 87 0.60 -14.90 4.72
CA LEU A 87 1.67 -15.11 3.74
C LEU A 87 1.14 -15.10 2.30
N GLU A 88 -0.06 -15.61 2.05
CA GLU A 88 -0.74 -15.51 0.75
C GLU A 88 -1.21 -14.08 0.45
N LEU A 89 -1.78 -13.38 1.43
CA LEU A 89 -2.13 -11.95 1.29
C LEU A 89 -0.91 -11.08 1.00
N MET A 90 0.25 -11.37 1.61
CA MET A 90 1.52 -10.71 1.27
C MET A 90 1.91 -10.96 -0.20
N LYS A 91 1.87 -12.22 -0.67
CA LYS A 91 2.18 -12.57 -2.07
C LYS A 91 1.22 -11.92 -3.06
N LEU A 92 -0.08 -11.93 -2.79
CA LEU A 92 -1.11 -11.31 -3.62
C LEU A 92 -0.96 -9.78 -3.65
N ARG A 93 -0.65 -9.15 -2.50
CA ARG A 93 -0.30 -7.72 -2.44
C ARG A 93 0.95 -7.41 -3.26
N GLU A 94 1.97 -8.27 -3.22
CA GLU A 94 3.18 -8.07 -4.03
C GLU A 94 2.90 -8.22 -5.54
N GLN A 95 2.21 -9.28 -5.96
CA GLN A 95 1.82 -9.50 -7.36
C GLN A 95 0.96 -8.36 -7.90
N SER A 96 -0.03 -7.91 -7.12
CA SER A 96 -0.82 -6.71 -7.42
C SER A 96 0.06 -5.47 -7.51
N GLY A 97 1.01 -5.29 -6.59
CA GLY A 97 1.99 -4.21 -6.62
C GLY A 97 2.93 -4.26 -7.86
N GLN A 98 3.25 -5.44 -8.37
CA GLN A 98 4.01 -5.64 -9.61
C GLN A 98 3.15 -5.27 -10.83
N HIS A 99 1.92 -5.80 -10.94
CA HIS A 99 0.98 -5.41 -12.00
C HIS A 99 0.68 -3.90 -12.01
N ILE A 100 0.52 -3.27 -10.85
CA ILE A 100 0.32 -1.80 -10.74
C ILE A 100 1.58 -1.04 -11.18
N LYS A 101 2.79 -1.56 -10.95
CA LYS A 101 4.03 -0.96 -11.49
C LYS A 101 4.06 -1.10 -13.01
N GLU A 102 3.78 -2.28 -13.55
CA GLU A 102 3.74 -2.56 -14.99
C GLU A 102 2.72 -1.67 -15.71
N LEU A 103 1.47 -1.61 -15.22
CA LEU A 103 0.43 -0.72 -15.73
C LEU A 103 0.84 0.77 -15.63
N LYS A 104 1.56 1.19 -14.58
CA LYS A 104 2.13 2.54 -14.50
C LYS A 104 3.27 2.78 -15.50
N THR A 105 4.01 1.76 -15.92
CA THR A 105 5.01 1.89 -17.00
C THR A 105 4.39 1.91 -18.40
N THR A 106 3.38 1.08 -18.67
CA THR A 106 2.66 1.09 -19.95
C THR A 106 1.87 2.39 -20.11
N LEU A 107 1.18 2.87 -19.06
CA LEU A 107 0.51 4.18 -19.07
C LEU A 107 1.50 5.32 -19.36
N LYS A 108 2.70 5.30 -18.77
CA LYS A 108 3.77 6.29 -19.07
C LYS A 108 4.31 6.18 -20.50
N LYS A 109 4.33 4.98 -21.08
CA LYS A 109 4.71 4.74 -22.50
C LYS A 109 3.63 5.31 -23.43
N CYS A 110 2.37 4.92 -23.25
CA CYS A 110 1.24 5.45 -24.02
C CYS A 110 1.09 6.97 -23.88
N ALA A 111 1.37 7.55 -22.72
CA ALA A 111 1.34 9.00 -22.50
C ALA A 111 2.44 9.74 -23.28
N ARG A 112 3.64 9.16 -23.42
CA ARG A 112 4.71 9.69 -24.30
C ARG A 112 4.30 9.60 -25.76
N GLU A 113 3.85 8.41 -26.19
CA GLU A 113 3.38 8.18 -27.56
C GLU A 113 2.22 9.13 -27.93
N THR A 114 1.32 9.42 -26.98
CA THR A 114 0.25 10.42 -27.14
C THR A 114 0.79 11.84 -27.25
N ALA A 115 1.86 12.20 -26.51
CA ALA A 115 2.50 13.51 -26.63
C ALA A 115 3.24 13.66 -27.97
N ASP A 116 3.94 12.61 -28.41
CA ASP A 116 4.65 12.55 -29.69
C ASP A 116 3.67 12.64 -30.88
N LEU A 117 2.55 11.91 -30.81
CA LEU A 117 1.46 12.00 -31.79
C LEU A 117 0.77 13.38 -31.78
N LYS A 118 0.60 14.02 -30.62
CA LYS A 118 0.09 15.40 -30.53
C LYS A 118 1.08 16.41 -31.12
N PHE A 119 2.38 16.24 -30.91
CA PHE A 119 3.42 17.06 -31.53
C PHE A 119 3.43 16.90 -33.05
N LEU A 120 3.37 15.66 -33.55
CA LEU A 120 3.30 15.36 -34.98
C LEU A 120 2.01 15.90 -35.63
N ASN A 121 0.86 15.78 -34.96
CA ASN A 121 -0.40 16.35 -35.42
C ASN A 121 -0.31 17.89 -35.48
N ASN A 122 0.21 18.55 -34.43
CA ASN A 122 0.47 19.99 -34.45
C ASN A 122 1.41 20.42 -35.60
N GLN A 123 2.42 19.61 -35.93
CA GLN A 123 3.28 19.85 -37.09
C GLN A 123 2.52 19.72 -38.42
N TYR A 124 1.65 18.71 -38.57
CA TYR A 124 0.79 18.57 -39.74
C TYR A 124 -0.23 19.70 -39.86
N VAL A 125 -0.87 20.13 -38.76
CA VAL A 125 -1.76 21.30 -38.71
C VAL A 125 -1.03 22.58 -39.10
N HIS A 126 0.22 22.76 -38.67
CA HIS A 126 1.05 23.90 -39.11
C HIS A 126 1.37 23.82 -40.61
N LYS A 127 1.71 22.62 -41.12
CA LYS A 127 1.96 22.39 -42.55
C LYS A 127 0.72 22.63 -43.41
N LEU A 128 -0.46 22.21 -42.95
CA LEU A 128 -1.75 22.51 -43.59
C LEU A 128 -2.00 24.02 -43.61
N LYS A 129 -1.85 24.73 -42.49
CA LYS A 129 -2.00 26.20 -42.43
C LYS A 129 -1.02 26.96 -43.34
N LEU A 130 0.17 26.42 -43.60
CA LEU A 130 1.09 26.97 -44.61
C LEU A 130 0.60 26.70 -46.04
N LEU A 131 0.15 25.48 -46.35
CA LEU A 131 -0.40 25.12 -47.66
C LEU A 131 -1.71 25.85 -47.96
N GLU A 132 -2.55 26.10 -46.96
CA GLU A 132 -3.75 26.95 -47.05
C GLU A 132 -3.38 28.40 -47.38
N LYS A 133 -2.34 28.96 -46.74
CA LYS A 133 -1.83 30.30 -47.05
C LYS A 133 -1.27 30.38 -48.47
N GLU A 134 -0.50 29.38 -48.91
CA GLU A 134 -0.08 29.29 -50.31
C GLU A 134 -1.27 29.15 -51.27
N SER A 135 -2.28 28.33 -50.93
CA SER A 135 -3.46 28.11 -51.75
C SER A 135 -4.30 29.39 -51.88
N LYS A 136 -4.48 30.14 -50.79
CA LYS A 136 -5.09 31.48 -50.80
C LYS A 136 -4.28 32.45 -51.65
N ALA A 137 -2.97 32.57 -51.44
CA ALA A 137 -2.12 33.43 -52.27
C ALA A 137 -2.12 33.03 -53.77
N LYS A 138 -2.22 31.73 -54.08
CA LYS A 138 -2.36 31.21 -55.45
C LYS A 138 -3.74 31.54 -56.04
N ASN A 139 -4.82 31.42 -55.27
CA ASN A 139 -6.17 31.81 -55.68
C ASN A 139 -6.30 33.33 -55.88
N GLU A 140 -5.76 34.13 -54.96
CA GLU A 140 -5.63 35.59 -55.10
C GLU A 140 -4.82 35.95 -56.35
N LYS A 141 -3.75 35.20 -56.65
CA LYS A 141 -2.98 35.40 -57.90
C LYS A 141 -3.76 35.02 -59.15
N ILE A 142 -4.53 33.93 -59.10
CA ILE A 142 -5.43 33.52 -60.19
C ILE A 142 -6.52 34.59 -60.40
N GLN A 143 -7.09 35.14 -59.33
CA GLN A 143 -8.08 36.21 -59.39
C GLN A 143 -7.50 37.50 -59.98
N GLN A 144 -6.32 37.94 -59.52
CA GLN A 144 -5.58 39.06 -60.13
C GLN A 144 -5.25 38.83 -61.62
N LEU A 145 -4.97 37.58 -62.02
CA LEU A 145 -4.71 37.22 -63.42
C LEU A 145 -5.99 37.16 -64.26
N GLN A 146 -7.13 36.79 -63.66
CA GLN A 146 -8.46 36.84 -64.29
C GLN A 146 -8.93 38.28 -64.47
N GLU A 147 -8.79 39.13 -63.45
CA GLU A 147 -9.04 40.59 -63.51
C GLU A 147 -8.22 41.25 -64.62
N LYS A 148 -6.96 40.85 -64.80
CA LYS A 148 -6.11 41.33 -65.92
C LYS A 148 -6.45 40.68 -67.26
N ASN A 149 -7.00 39.46 -67.29
CA ASN A 149 -7.50 38.85 -68.53
C ASN A 149 -8.77 39.56 -69.04
N LEU A 150 -9.63 40.01 -68.13
CA LEU A 150 -10.86 40.75 -68.42
C LEU A 150 -10.63 42.12 -69.09
N GLN A 151 -9.37 42.57 -69.21
CA GLN A 151 -8.97 43.82 -69.85
C GLN A 151 -8.31 43.62 -71.24
N ALA A 152 -8.23 42.39 -71.75
CA ALA A 152 -7.63 42.07 -73.05
C ALA A 152 -8.56 42.38 -74.24
N VAL A 153 -8.66 43.65 -74.64
CA VAL A 153 -9.48 44.08 -75.79
C VAL A 153 -8.71 43.96 -77.11
N VAL A 154 -9.01 42.92 -77.89
CA VAL A 154 -8.57 42.81 -79.29
C VAL A 154 -9.55 43.55 -80.21
N GLN A 155 -9.12 44.65 -80.83
CA GLN A 155 -9.88 45.30 -81.91
C GLN A 155 -9.54 44.67 -83.26
N THR A 156 -10.57 44.41 -84.07
CA THR A 156 -10.43 44.14 -85.51
C THR A 156 -11.30 45.13 -86.31
N PRO A 157 -10.82 45.70 -87.44
CA PRO A 157 -11.59 46.66 -88.22
C PRO A 157 -12.67 45.95 -89.08
N GLY A 158 -13.77 45.53 -88.46
CA GLY A 158 -14.71 44.59 -89.08
C GLY A 158 -16.18 44.65 -88.66
N GLY A 159 -16.62 45.68 -87.92
CA GLY A 159 -18.04 46.05 -87.76
C GLY A 159 -18.99 45.07 -87.03
N LYS A 160 -18.59 43.83 -86.72
CA LYS A 160 -19.44 42.82 -86.07
C LYS A 160 -18.78 42.20 -84.84
N LYS A 161 -19.09 42.75 -83.66
CA LYS A 161 -18.70 42.16 -82.36
C LYS A 161 -19.47 40.86 -82.11
N ARG A 162 -18.86 39.70 -82.39
CA ARG A 162 -19.31 38.40 -81.85
C ARG A 162 -18.53 38.08 -80.57
N SER A 163 -19.17 38.21 -79.42
CA SER A 163 -18.65 37.71 -78.15
C SER A 163 -18.79 36.18 -78.11
N ILE A 164 -17.69 35.44 -78.02
CA ILE A 164 -17.72 34.01 -77.70
C ILE A 164 -17.95 33.89 -76.19
N ALA A 165 -18.94 33.11 -75.78
CA ALA A 165 -19.41 33.10 -74.39
C ALA A 165 -18.55 32.21 -73.48
N PHE A 166 -17.81 32.82 -72.56
CA PHE A 166 -17.33 32.13 -71.36
C PHE A 166 -18.40 32.21 -70.26
N ARG A 167 -19.18 31.12 -70.12
CA ARG A 167 -20.39 31.08 -69.30
C ARG A 167 -20.10 30.78 -67.82
N ARG A 168 -20.01 31.83 -66.98
CA ARG A 168 -20.40 31.77 -65.56
C ARG A 168 -21.13 33.04 -65.12
N GLN A 169 -22.38 33.15 -65.55
CA GLN A 169 -23.31 34.19 -65.11
C GLN A 169 -23.86 33.82 -63.72
N ARG A 170 -23.43 34.54 -62.67
CA ARG A 170 -24.25 34.76 -61.47
C ARG A 170 -24.94 36.11 -61.61
N MET A 171 -26.16 36.21 -61.10
CA MET A 171 -26.98 37.41 -61.19
C MET A 171 -26.52 38.45 -60.17
N GLN A 172 -26.56 39.74 -60.54
CA GLN A 172 -26.39 40.86 -59.63
C GLN A 172 -27.72 41.26 -58.99
N ILE A 173 -27.65 42.06 -57.93
CA ILE A 173 -28.75 42.86 -57.40
C ILE A 173 -28.26 44.32 -57.46
N ASP A 174 -29.11 45.23 -57.94
CA ASP A 174 -28.68 46.56 -58.36
C ASP A 174 -29.01 47.66 -57.31
N GLU A 175 -27.93 48.30 -56.81
CA GLU A 175 -27.83 49.71 -56.33
C GLU A 175 -28.69 50.20 -55.13
N PRO A 176 -28.37 51.36 -54.50
CA PRO A 176 -27.24 52.30 -54.72
C PRO A 176 -26.25 52.39 -53.52
N ALA A 177 -25.32 53.36 -53.55
CA ALA A 177 -24.08 53.38 -52.75
C ALA A 177 -23.94 54.54 -51.68
N PRO A 178 -22.82 55.30 -51.54
CA PRO A 178 -21.86 55.24 -50.40
C PRO A 178 -21.69 56.64 -49.71
N PRO A 179 -20.53 57.12 -49.15
CA PRO A 179 -19.28 56.51 -48.60
C PRO A 179 -18.84 57.03 -47.19
N SER A 180 -17.67 56.60 -46.69
CA SER A 180 -16.74 57.33 -45.77
C SER A 180 -17.24 57.80 -44.37
N GLU A 181 -16.42 58.26 -43.40
CA GLU A 181 -15.04 57.97 -42.93
C GLU A 181 -14.81 58.66 -41.56
N VAL A 182 -13.71 58.33 -40.86
CA VAL A 182 -13.00 59.15 -39.85
C VAL A 182 -13.67 59.49 -38.49
N SER A 183 -12.92 59.06 -37.47
CA SER A 183 -12.78 59.48 -36.06
C SER A 183 -13.11 60.94 -35.61
N SER A 184 -13.34 61.05 -34.30
CA SER A 184 -12.91 62.13 -33.36
C SER A 184 -13.96 63.11 -32.77
N TYR A 185 -14.15 62.97 -31.44
CA TYR A 185 -14.40 63.98 -30.39
C TYR A 185 -15.60 64.98 -30.51
N PRO A 186 -16.07 65.61 -29.42
CA PRO A 186 -17.51 65.95 -29.24
C PRO A 186 -17.81 67.44 -28.92
N VAL A 187 -19.04 67.72 -28.42
CA VAL A 187 -19.53 68.99 -27.78
C VAL A 187 -19.98 70.09 -28.79
N PRO A 188 -20.99 70.97 -28.53
CA PRO A 188 -22.04 71.06 -27.48
C PRO A 188 -23.53 71.28 -27.95
N GLN A 189 -24.48 71.21 -27.00
CA GLN A 189 -25.75 72.01 -26.90
C GLN A 189 -26.91 71.77 -27.92
N PRO A 190 -28.15 72.26 -27.66
CA PRO A 190 -28.67 73.00 -26.48
C PRO A 190 -29.85 72.33 -25.72
N ARG A 191 -30.21 72.95 -24.58
CA ARG A 191 -31.13 72.51 -23.51
C ARG A 191 -32.61 72.32 -23.90
N ASP A 192 -33.24 71.30 -23.33
CA ASP A 192 -34.70 71.14 -23.17
C ASP A 192 -35.13 71.67 -21.77
N PRO A 193 -36.21 72.49 -21.63
CA PRO A 193 -36.53 73.16 -20.35
C PRO A 193 -37.01 72.28 -19.18
N TYR A 194 -37.20 70.96 -19.35
CA TYR A 194 -37.72 70.09 -18.29
C TYR A 194 -36.76 68.97 -17.82
N VAL A 195 -35.45 69.14 -18.05
CA VAL A 195 -34.42 68.34 -17.37
C VAL A 195 -33.95 69.11 -16.13
N ALA A 196 -34.44 68.72 -14.95
CA ALA A 196 -33.79 69.10 -13.70
C ALA A 196 -32.40 68.44 -13.67
N ASP A 197 -31.34 69.25 -13.63
CA ASP A 197 -29.98 68.73 -13.66
C ASP A 197 -29.72 67.90 -12.40
N LEU A 198 -29.62 66.58 -12.56
CA LEU A 198 -29.45 65.65 -11.46
C LEU A 198 -28.16 65.92 -10.66
N LEU A 199 -27.14 66.53 -11.28
CA LEU A 199 -25.95 66.98 -10.57
C LEU A 199 -26.29 68.17 -9.66
N GLN A 200 -27.00 69.19 -10.16
CA GLN A 200 -27.36 70.35 -9.33
C GLN A 200 -28.32 69.99 -8.18
N VAL A 201 -29.22 69.01 -8.40
CA VAL A 201 -30.08 68.47 -7.33
C VAL A 201 -29.26 67.64 -6.33
N ALA A 202 -28.33 66.81 -6.80
CA ALA A 202 -27.42 66.05 -5.94
C ALA A 202 -26.49 66.95 -5.12
N ASP A 203 -25.87 67.97 -5.73
CA ASP A 203 -24.99 68.94 -5.07
C ASP A 203 -25.75 69.73 -4.00
N SER A 204 -26.98 70.16 -4.29
CA SER A 204 -27.86 70.80 -3.31
C SER A 204 -28.14 69.87 -2.12
N ARG A 205 -28.47 68.59 -2.38
CA ARG A 205 -28.74 67.61 -1.32
C ARG A 205 -27.47 67.20 -0.55
N ILE A 206 -26.30 67.18 -1.19
CA ILE A 206 -25.00 66.98 -0.55
C ILE A 206 -24.70 68.15 0.39
N HIS A 207 -25.02 69.39 0.00
CA HIS A 207 -24.80 70.56 0.85
C HIS A 207 -25.76 70.59 2.05
N GLU A 208 -27.03 70.22 1.86
CA GLU A 208 -27.99 69.98 2.97
C GLU A 208 -27.46 68.92 3.94
N LEU A 209 -27.03 67.75 3.44
CA LEU A 209 -26.49 66.67 4.26
C LEU A 209 -25.19 67.06 4.99
N GLN A 210 -24.31 67.85 4.37
CA GLN A 210 -23.13 68.41 5.02
C GLN A 210 -23.52 69.36 6.17
N GLN A 211 -24.57 70.16 5.99
CA GLN A 211 -25.07 71.08 7.01
C GLN A 211 -25.80 70.35 8.15
N GLU A 212 -26.56 69.29 7.85
CA GLU A 212 -27.14 68.36 8.84
C GLU A 212 -26.02 67.68 9.67
N VAL A 213 -24.96 67.17 9.02
CA VAL A 213 -23.81 66.57 9.70
C VAL A 213 -23.10 67.56 10.62
N TYR A 214 -22.90 68.81 10.20
CA TYR A 214 -22.28 69.84 11.04
C TYR A 214 -23.12 70.15 12.30
N GLN A 215 -24.44 70.28 12.15
CA GLN A 215 -25.36 70.47 13.28
C GLN A 215 -25.40 69.25 14.22
N LEU A 216 -25.24 68.04 13.71
CA LEU A 216 -25.16 66.82 14.52
C LEU A 216 -23.83 66.73 15.28
N GLN A 217 -22.71 67.13 14.67
CA GLN A 217 -21.42 67.22 15.34
C GLN A 217 -21.42 68.25 16.49
N GLU A 218 -22.02 69.42 16.27
CA GLU A 218 -22.17 70.45 17.32
C GLU A 218 -23.05 69.97 18.49
N LYS A 219 -24.18 69.31 18.19
CA LYS A 219 -25.04 68.67 19.20
C LYS A 219 -24.31 67.56 19.96
N LEU A 220 -23.48 66.76 19.29
CA LEU A 220 -22.68 65.71 19.92
C LEU A 220 -21.65 66.31 20.89
N ALA A 221 -20.90 67.34 20.47
CA ALA A 221 -19.93 68.03 21.32
C ALA A 221 -20.57 68.66 22.57
N MET A 222 -21.78 69.22 22.43
CA MET A 222 -22.59 69.72 23.56
C MET A 222 -23.01 68.57 24.50
N MET A 223 -23.48 67.45 23.97
CA MET A 223 -23.90 66.30 24.78
C MET A 223 -22.72 65.64 25.50
N GLU A 224 -21.54 65.57 24.87
CA GLU A 224 -20.30 65.17 25.53
C GLU A 224 -19.88 66.12 26.66
N SER A 225 -20.08 67.44 26.52
CA SER A 225 -19.78 68.37 27.61
C SER A 225 -20.68 68.11 28.83
N GLY A 226 -21.98 67.89 28.61
CA GLY A 226 -22.91 67.48 29.66
C GLY A 226 -22.50 66.16 30.32
N LEU A 227 -22.07 65.16 29.54
CA LEU A 227 -21.56 63.89 30.08
C LEU A 227 -20.29 64.07 30.91
N ARG A 228 -19.36 64.95 30.50
CA ARG A 228 -18.17 65.30 31.30
C ARG A 228 -18.55 65.94 32.64
N ASP A 229 -19.56 66.82 32.66
CA ASP A 229 -20.04 67.46 33.89
C ASP A 229 -20.83 66.50 34.80
N TYR A 230 -21.65 65.60 34.23
CA TYR A 230 -22.33 64.56 35.01
C TYR A 230 -21.35 63.55 35.62
N ASN A 231 -20.32 63.11 34.88
CA ASN A 231 -19.27 62.26 35.43
C ASN A 231 -18.55 62.95 36.61
N LYS A 232 -18.32 64.27 36.53
CA LYS A 232 -17.77 65.06 37.64
C LYS A 232 -18.67 65.10 38.87
N GLN A 233 -20.00 65.10 38.69
CA GLN A 233 -20.95 64.93 39.81
C GLN A 233 -20.95 63.51 40.39
N ILE A 234 -20.75 62.48 39.55
CA ILE A 234 -20.65 61.09 39.97
C ILE A 234 -19.41 60.89 40.85
N GLU A 235 -18.22 61.32 40.41
CA GLU A 235 -16.99 61.25 41.22
C GLU A 235 -17.15 61.94 42.59
N LEU A 236 -17.84 63.08 42.64
CA LEU A 236 -18.08 63.82 43.89
C LEU A 236 -19.05 63.09 44.82
N ARG A 237 -20.00 62.30 44.28
CA ARG A 237 -20.87 61.41 45.07
C ARG A 237 -20.14 60.16 45.53
N GLU A 238 -19.29 59.57 44.70
CA GLU A 238 -18.54 58.36 45.04
C GLU A 238 -17.58 58.60 46.21
N ARG A 239 -16.84 59.72 46.20
CA ARG A 239 -15.99 60.15 47.34
C ARG A 239 -16.80 60.34 48.64
N GLU A 240 -18.03 60.83 48.54
CA GLU A 240 -18.93 60.99 49.71
C GLU A 240 -19.52 59.64 50.16
N ILE A 241 -19.79 58.72 49.24
CA ILE A 241 -20.19 57.34 49.54
C ILE A 241 -19.05 56.61 50.27
N GLU A 242 -17.80 56.69 49.80
CA GLU A 242 -16.64 56.14 50.50
C GLU A 242 -16.50 56.72 51.92
N ARG A 243 -16.67 58.04 52.07
CA ARG A 243 -16.63 58.73 53.37
C ARG A 243 -17.72 58.22 54.33
N LEU A 244 -18.94 57.98 53.84
CA LEU A 244 -20.05 57.44 54.63
C LEU A 244 -19.85 55.95 54.96
N SER A 245 -19.37 55.15 54.01
CA SER A 245 -19.05 53.72 54.19
C SER A 245 -17.97 53.49 55.24
N GLY A 246 -16.92 54.35 55.26
CA GLY A 246 -15.86 54.31 56.27
C GLY A 246 -16.34 54.58 57.71
N VAL A 247 -17.47 55.30 57.88
CA VAL A 247 -18.10 55.54 59.18
C VAL A 247 -19.00 54.37 59.60
N LEU A 248 -19.76 53.80 58.65
CA LEU A 248 -20.65 52.65 58.91
C LEU A 248 -19.88 51.36 59.24
N GLY A 249 -18.69 51.16 58.66
CA GLY A 249 -17.87 49.95 58.84
C GLY A 249 -17.33 49.68 60.26
N ARG A 250 -17.64 50.50 61.26
CA ARG A 250 -17.23 50.31 62.67
C ARG A 250 -18.37 50.04 63.66
N GLY A 251 -19.62 49.93 63.19
CA GLY A 251 -20.80 49.63 64.02
C GLY A 251 -21.47 48.30 63.65
N GLY A 252 -20.95 47.17 64.13
CA GLY A 252 -21.51 45.86 63.81
C GLY A 252 -22.84 45.57 64.51
N SER A 253 -23.90 45.29 63.74
CA SER A 253 -25.17 44.73 64.23
C SER A 253 -25.38 43.30 63.68
N PRO A 254 -26.09 42.41 64.39
CA PRO A 254 -26.26 41.01 63.98
C PRO A 254 -27.11 40.85 62.70
N GLU A 255 -27.91 41.86 62.35
CA GLU A 255 -28.73 41.85 61.13
C GLU A 255 -27.87 41.94 59.86
N ILE A 256 -26.79 42.71 59.90
CA ILE A 256 -25.82 42.85 58.79
C ILE A 256 -25.15 41.50 58.50
N LEU A 257 -24.77 40.74 59.53
CA LEU A 257 -24.18 39.39 59.39
C LEU A 257 -25.18 38.39 58.75
N SER A 258 -26.48 38.58 58.96
CA SER A 258 -27.54 37.78 58.31
C SER A 258 -27.77 38.13 56.83
N LEU A 259 -27.38 39.34 56.42
CA LEU A 259 -27.38 39.78 55.02
C LEU A 259 -26.09 39.35 54.33
N GLU A 260 -24.94 39.43 55.01
CA GLU A 260 -23.65 39.01 54.49
C GLU A 260 -23.60 37.50 54.21
N THR A 261 -24.14 36.67 55.11
CA THR A 261 -24.27 35.22 54.89
C THR A 261 -25.24 34.86 53.76
N ARG A 262 -26.28 35.68 53.55
CA ARG A 262 -27.24 35.53 52.43
C ARG A 262 -26.62 35.95 51.10
N ASN A 263 -25.84 37.03 51.08
CA ASN A 263 -25.08 37.46 49.92
C ASN A 263 -24.05 36.40 49.52
N LYS A 264 -23.33 35.79 50.48
CA LYS A 264 -22.42 34.65 50.24
C LYS A 264 -23.10 33.37 49.74
N ALA A 265 -24.43 33.24 49.88
CA ALA A 265 -25.21 32.19 49.23
C ALA A 265 -25.61 32.60 47.79
N ASN A 266 -26.03 33.86 47.60
CA ASN A 266 -26.35 34.42 46.29
C ASN A 266 -25.12 34.46 45.36
N GLU A 267 -23.95 34.81 45.86
CA GLU A 267 -22.66 34.77 45.14
C GLU A 267 -22.35 33.37 44.59
N LYS A 268 -22.62 32.31 45.38
CA LYS A 268 -22.45 30.92 44.95
C LYS A 268 -23.46 30.52 43.89
N LEU A 269 -24.71 31.00 43.98
CA LEU A 269 -25.72 30.78 42.96
C LEU A 269 -25.36 31.51 41.65
N ILE A 270 -24.88 32.76 41.73
CA ILE A 270 -24.39 33.54 40.58
C ILE A 270 -23.19 32.84 39.94
N ALA A 271 -22.23 32.36 40.73
CA ALA A 271 -21.08 31.60 40.21
C ALA A 271 -21.52 30.31 39.50
N HIS A 272 -22.51 29.58 40.04
CA HIS A 272 -23.05 28.38 39.38
C HIS A 272 -23.82 28.70 38.09
N LEU A 273 -24.61 29.77 38.08
CA LEU A 273 -25.31 30.26 36.90
C LEU A 273 -24.34 30.75 35.82
N ASN A 274 -23.26 31.43 36.19
CA ASN A 274 -22.22 31.85 35.25
C ASN A 274 -21.55 30.64 34.59
N ILE A 275 -21.17 29.62 35.36
CA ILE A 275 -20.65 28.35 34.81
C ILE A 275 -21.66 27.71 33.85
N GLN A 276 -22.96 27.74 34.17
CA GLN A 276 -24.00 27.24 33.26
C GLN A 276 -24.12 28.08 31.98
N VAL A 277 -23.99 29.41 32.07
CA VAL A 277 -23.96 30.31 30.92
C VAL A 277 -22.71 30.05 30.06
N ASP A 278 -21.54 29.84 30.65
CA ASP A 278 -20.30 29.52 29.93
C ASP A 278 -20.44 28.20 29.15
N PHE A 279 -21.01 27.16 29.77
CA PHE A 279 -21.33 25.90 29.09
C PHE A 279 -22.31 26.08 27.93
N LEU A 280 -23.34 26.91 28.09
CA LEU A 280 -24.32 27.19 27.04
C LEU A 280 -23.73 28.05 25.91
N GLN A 281 -22.85 29.00 26.21
CA GLN A 281 -22.13 29.79 25.22
C GLN A 281 -21.17 28.93 24.41
N GLN A 282 -20.43 28.03 25.07
CA GLN A 282 -19.55 27.09 24.38
C GLN A 282 -20.35 26.12 23.49
N ALA A 283 -21.46 25.56 23.99
CA ALA A 283 -22.34 24.71 23.19
C ALA A 283 -22.94 25.44 21.97
N ASN A 284 -23.38 26.71 22.13
CA ASN A 284 -23.84 27.52 21.02
C ASN A 284 -22.72 27.77 19.99
N LYS A 285 -21.50 28.08 20.44
CA LYS A 285 -20.34 28.32 19.57
C LYS A 285 -19.92 27.06 18.80
N ASP A 286 -20.01 25.89 19.42
CA ASP A 286 -19.74 24.61 18.76
C ASP A 286 -20.84 24.28 17.74
N LEU A 287 -22.12 24.60 18.03
CA LEU A 287 -23.22 24.50 17.06
C LEU A 287 -23.08 25.49 15.89
N GLU A 288 -22.68 26.74 16.15
CA GLU A 288 -22.38 27.75 15.12
C GLU A 288 -21.25 27.27 14.19
N LYS A 289 -20.19 26.69 14.75
CA LYS A 289 -19.10 26.08 13.99
C LYS A 289 -19.59 24.90 13.14
N HIS A 290 -20.44 24.03 13.68
CA HIS A 290 -21.02 22.91 12.93
C HIS A 290 -21.97 23.40 11.80
N ILE A 291 -22.72 24.47 12.02
CA ILE A 291 -23.55 25.10 10.97
C ILE A 291 -22.65 25.66 9.86
N GLN A 292 -21.54 26.31 10.20
CA GLN A 292 -20.57 26.81 9.22
C GLN A 292 -19.93 25.66 8.41
N GLU A 293 -19.49 24.58 9.06
CA GLU A 293 -18.97 23.37 8.40
C GLU A 293 -20.01 22.73 7.46
N LEU A 294 -21.29 22.73 7.85
CA LEU A 294 -22.41 22.28 7.02
C LEU A 294 -22.74 23.23 5.86
N MET A 295 -22.47 24.53 5.97
CA MET A 295 -22.57 25.47 4.84
C MET A 295 -21.43 25.29 3.84
N GLU A 296 -20.20 25.14 4.31
CA GLU A 296 -19.02 24.92 3.45
C GLU A 296 -19.11 23.60 2.69
N THR A 297 -19.52 22.52 3.35
CA THR A 297 -19.76 21.22 2.69
C THR A 297 -20.97 21.24 1.76
N LYS A 298 -22.00 22.03 2.04
CA LYS A 298 -23.09 22.29 1.09
C LYS A 298 -22.59 23.04 -0.15
N GLU A 299 -21.73 24.05 0.03
CA GLU A 299 -21.17 24.82 -1.10
C GLU A 299 -20.32 23.93 -2.01
N THR A 300 -19.39 23.14 -1.47
CA THR A 300 -18.60 22.19 -2.27
C THR A 300 -19.50 21.22 -3.04
N VAL A 301 -20.48 20.59 -2.39
CA VAL A 301 -21.45 19.70 -3.05
C VAL A 301 -22.23 20.41 -4.15
N THR A 302 -22.63 21.68 -3.98
CA THR A 302 -23.28 22.43 -5.09
C THR A 302 -22.34 22.68 -6.26
N THR A 303 -21.05 22.94 -6.03
CA THR A 303 -20.08 23.06 -7.13
C THR A 303 -19.84 21.72 -7.84
N GLU A 304 -19.84 20.60 -7.11
CA GLU A 304 -19.74 19.26 -7.70
C GLU A 304 -20.98 18.92 -8.54
N VAL A 305 -22.18 19.24 -8.07
CA VAL A 305 -23.44 19.07 -8.84
C VAL A 305 -23.42 19.90 -10.13
N VAL A 306 -22.95 21.16 -10.09
CA VAL A 306 -22.79 21.99 -11.29
C VAL A 306 -21.75 21.38 -12.24
N ASN A 307 -20.61 20.92 -11.73
CA ASN A 307 -19.57 20.27 -12.55
C ASN A 307 -20.05 18.95 -13.19
N LEU A 308 -20.86 18.17 -12.48
CA LEU A 308 -21.50 16.96 -13.01
C LEU A 308 -22.57 17.30 -14.05
N SER A 309 -23.38 18.34 -13.84
CA SER A 309 -24.35 18.83 -14.83
C SER A 309 -23.67 19.26 -16.12
N ASN A 310 -22.62 20.08 -16.03
CA ASN A 310 -21.79 20.53 -17.17
C ASN A 310 -21.07 19.37 -17.89
N LYS A 311 -20.85 18.23 -17.21
CA LYS A 311 -20.29 17.01 -17.81
C LYS A 311 -21.38 16.18 -18.50
N ASN A 312 -22.55 16.07 -17.90
CA ASN A 312 -23.70 15.38 -18.50
C ASN A 312 -24.17 16.11 -19.77
N GLU A 313 -24.20 17.44 -19.78
CA GLU A 313 -24.54 18.21 -20.99
C GLU A 313 -23.59 17.90 -22.16
N LYS A 314 -22.28 17.79 -21.90
CA LYS A 314 -21.29 17.41 -22.91
C LYS A 314 -21.47 15.97 -23.37
N LEU A 315 -21.77 15.04 -22.46
CA LEU A 315 -22.08 13.66 -22.83
C LEU A 315 -23.37 13.57 -23.67
N CYS A 316 -24.37 14.43 -23.42
CA CYS A 316 -25.54 14.55 -24.29
C CYS A 316 -25.18 15.11 -25.68
N GLN A 317 -24.27 16.09 -25.76
CA GLN A 317 -23.76 16.61 -27.04
C GLN A 317 -23.02 15.51 -27.82
N GLU A 318 -22.07 14.81 -27.17
CA GLU A 318 -21.34 13.66 -27.74
C GLU A 318 -22.29 12.54 -28.21
N LEU A 319 -23.35 12.24 -27.44
CA LEU A 319 -24.40 11.29 -27.86
C LEU A 319 -25.16 11.78 -29.10
N THR A 320 -25.55 13.06 -29.19
CA THR A 320 -26.22 13.58 -30.39
C THR A 320 -25.32 13.63 -31.63
N GLU A 321 -23.99 13.72 -31.47
CA GLU A 321 -23.03 13.55 -32.57
C GLU A 321 -22.95 12.07 -33.02
N ILE A 322 -22.95 11.13 -32.06
CA ILE A 322 -23.01 9.69 -32.33
C ILE A 322 -24.32 9.31 -33.04
N ASP A 323 -25.47 9.83 -32.62
CA ASP A 323 -26.76 9.60 -33.28
C ASP A 323 -26.78 10.14 -34.72
N GLN A 324 -26.18 11.31 -34.96
CA GLN A 324 -26.05 11.88 -36.31
C GLN A 324 -25.14 11.00 -37.20
N LEU A 325 -24.03 10.49 -36.67
CA LEU A 325 -23.14 9.56 -37.35
C LEU A 325 -23.81 8.21 -37.62
N ALA A 326 -24.59 7.68 -36.68
CA ALA A 326 -25.37 6.46 -36.85
C ALA A 326 -26.39 6.61 -38.00
N GLN A 327 -27.18 7.69 -38.01
CA GLN A 327 -28.12 7.95 -39.10
C GLN A 327 -27.44 8.19 -40.46
N GLN A 328 -26.21 8.74 -40.50
CA GLN A 328 -25.45 8.85 -41.75
C GLN A 328 -25.00 7.46 -42.25
N LEU A 329 -24.55 6.61 -41.35
CA LEU A 329 -24.14 5.24 -41.66
C LEU A 329 -25.34 4.37 -42.09
N GLU A 330 -26.52 4.57 -41.48
CA GLU A 330 -27.76 3.93 -41.91
C GLU A 330 -28.18 4.37 -43.32
N ARG A 331 -28.17 5.67 -43.64
CA ARG A 331 -28.46 6.15 -45.00
C ARG A 331 -27.48 5.59 -46.04
N HIS A 332 -26.18 5.60 -45.78
CA HIS A 332 -25.19 4.98 -46.68
C HIS A 332 -25.41 3.46 -46.83
N LYS A 333 -25.86 2.77 -45.78
CA LYS A 333 -26.21 1.34 -45.84
C LYS A 333 -27.47 1.11 -46.68
N GLU A 334 -28.49 1.96 -46.56
CA GLU A 334 -29.70 1.91 -47.38
C GLU A 334 -29.38 2.18 -48.86
N GLU A 335 -28.56 3.20 -49.16
CA GLU A 335 -28.07 3.48 -50.53
C GLU A 335 -27.33 2.28 -51.13
N VAL A 336 -26.41 1.66 -50.38
CA VAL A 336 -25.68 0.46 -50.83
C VAL A 336 -26.61 -0.73 -51.04
N LEU A 337 -27.57 -0.96 -50.14
CA LEU A 337 -28.58 -2.02 -50.31
C LEU A 337 -29.45 -1.77 -51.55
N GLU A 338 -29.89 -0.53 -51.78
CA GLU A 338 -30.70 -0.19 -52.96
C GLU A 338 -29.91 -0.38 -54.27
N THR A 339 -28.58 -0.13 -54.27
CA THR A 339 -27.73 -0.48 -55.43
C THR A 339 -27.60 -1.99 -55.63
N ALA A 340 -27.39 -2.76 -54.55
CA ALA A 340 -27.28 -4.21 -54.63
C ALA A 340 -28.59 -4.87 -55.10
N ASP A 341 -29.76 -4.41 -54.62
CA ASP A 341 -31.06 -4.92 -55.06
C ASP A 341 -31.34 -4.59 -56.54
N LYS A 342 -30.88 -3.44 -57.04
CA LYS A 342 -30.94 -3.10 -58.48
C LYS A 342 -30.09 -4.04 -59.31
N GLU A 343 -28.83 -4.27 -58.93
CA GLU A 343 -27.93 -5.22 -59.59
C GLU A 343 -28.47 -6.66 -59.56
N LEU A 344 -29.06 -7.08 -58.44
CA LEU A 344 -29.69 -8.39 -58.30
C LEU A 344 -30.95 -8.54 -59.18
N GLU A 345 -31.78 -7.51 -59.30
CA GLU A 345 -32.93 -7.54 -60.23
C GLU A 345 -32.50 -7.47 -61.71
N GLU A 346 -31.40 -6.82 -62.05
CA GLU A 346 -30.81 -6.90 -63.39
C GLU A 346 -30.26 -8.30 -63.70
N ALA A 347 -29.48 -8.89 -62.78
CA ALA A 347 -29.02 -10.27 -62.90
C ALA A 347 -30.19 -11.27 -63.01
N ARG A 348 -31.28 -11.08 -62.25
CA ARG A 348 -32.50 -11.89 -62.35
C ARG A 348 -33.21 -11.74 -63.70
N LYS A 349 -33.21 -10.56 -64.31
CA LYS A 349 -33.77 -10.35 -65.68
C LYS A 349 -32.93 -11.08 -66.72
N GLU A 350 -31.61 -10.98 -66.64
CA GLU A 350 -30.71 -11.67 -67.57
C GLU A 350 -30.79 -13.20 -67.42
N ILE A 351 -30.89 -13.72 -66.19
CA ILE A 351 -31.14 -15.16 -65.95
C ILE A 351 -32.49 -15.59 -66.53
N LYS A 352 -33.57 -14.81 -66.37
CA LYS A 352 -34.89 -15.12 -66.97
C LYS A 352 -34.84 -15.14 -68.50
N LYS A 353 -34.10 -14.21 -69.11
CA LYS A 353 -33.86 -14.16 -70.56
C LYS A 353 -33.08 -15.40 -71.02
N ASN A 354 -31.96 -15.73 -70.39
CA ASN A 354 -31.17 -16.93 -70.71
C ASN A 354 -32.00 -18.22 -70.55
N LEU A 355 -32.84 -18.31 -69.53
CA LEU A 355 -33.79 -19.43 -69.34
C LEU A 355 -34.94 -19.45 -70.37
N SER A 356 -35.16 -18.39 -71.15
CA SER A 356 -36.06 -18.41 -72.31
C SER A 356 -35.33 -18.83 -73.58
N GLU A 357 -34.09 -18.35 -73.78
CA GLU A 357 -33.24 -18.73 -74.89
C GLU A 357 -32.87 -20.23 -74.85
N ILE A 358 -32.55 -20.77 -73.68
CA ILE A 358 -32.33 -22.21 -73.47
C ILE A 358 -33.56 -23.03 -73.86
N ARG A 359 -34.77 -22.66 -73.42
CA ARG A 359 -36.00 -23.37 -73.79
C ARG A 359 -36.32 -23.31 -75.28
N ASN A 360 -36.04 -22.17 -75.93
CA ASN A 360 -36.17 -22.05 -77.38
C ASN A 360 -35.17 -22.98 -78.09
N LEU A 361 -33.93 -23.06 -77.60
CA LEU A 361 -32.91 -23.96 -78.14
C LEU A 361 -33.29 -25.44 -77.93
N GLU A 362 -33.78 -25.81 -76.74
CA GLU A 362 -34.32 -27.16 -76.44
C GLU A 362 -35.46 -27.53 -77.39
N GLU A 363 -36.39 -26.62 -77.67
CA GLU A 363 -37.49 -26.85 -78.61
C GLU A 363 -36.97 -27.03 -80.06
N THR A 364 -35.96 -26.26 -80.48
CA THR A 364 -35.32 -26.47 -81.79
C THR A 364 -34.53 -27.76 -81.87
N MET A 365 -33.85 -28.18 -80.79
CA MET A 365 -33.19 -29.48 -80.70
C MET A 365 -34.21 -30.63 -80.82
N GLY A 366 -35.35 -30.53 -80.15
CA GLY A 366 -36.43 -31.52 -80.24
C GLY A 366 -36.99 -31.65 -81.67
N LYS A 367 -37.16 -30.52 -82.38
CA LYS A 367 -37.57 -30.50 -83.79
C LYS A 367 -36.53 -31.15 -84.70
N LEU A 368 -35.26 -30.75 -84.58
CA LEU A 368 -34.15 -31.33 -85.36
C LEU A 368 -33.95 -32.82 -85.09
N GLN A 369 -34.16 -33.27 -83.84
CA GLN A 369 -34.16 -34.70 -83.50
C GLN A 369 -35.34 -35.44 -84.13
N LEU A 370 -36.53 -34.83 -84.21
CA LEU A 370 -37.68 -35.42 -84.90
C LEU A 370 -37.42 -35.57 -86.40
N GLU A 371 -36.89 -34.52 -87.04
CA GLU A 371 -36.51 -34.53 -88.46
C GLU A 371 -35.42 -35.57 -88.76
N LEU A 372 -34.38 -35.66 -87.90
CA LEU A 372 -33.33 -36.67 -88.02
C LEU A 372 -33.89 -38.10 -87.91
N ASN A 373 -34.85 -38.34 -87.01
CA ASN A 373 -35.52 -39.63 -86.85
C ASN A 373 -36.44 -39.98 -88.04
N LEU A 374 -37.04 -38.99 -88.70
CA LEU A 374 -37.81 -39.20 -89.94
C LEU A 374 -36.87 -39.55 -91.11
N CYS A 375 -35.77 -38.81 -91.27
CA CYS A 375 -34.75 -39.07 -92.28
C CYS A 375 -34.12 -40.47 -92.14
N HIS A 376 -33.90 -40.97 -90.92
CA HIS A 376 -33.45 -42.34 -90.69
C HIS A 376 -34.47 -43.38 -91.17
N LYS A 377 -35.76 -43.22 -90.87
CA LYS A 377 -36.82 -44.14 -91.32
C LYS A 377 -37.02 -44.13 -92.84
N GLU A 378 -36.80 -42.99 -93.48
CA GLU A 378 -36.82 -42.87 -94.94
C GLU A 378 -35.60 -43.56 -95.57
N LYS A 379 -34.41 -43.41 -94.96
CA LYS A 379 -33.20 -44.15 -95.36
C LYS A 379 -33.33 -45.67 -95.19
N GLU A 380 -33.97 -46.14 -94.12
CA GLU A 380 -34.26 -47.56 -93.92
C GLU A 380 -35.16 -48.10 -95.05
N ARG A 381 -36.28 -47.43 -95.35
CA ARG A 381 -37.17 -47.80 -96.46
C ARG A 381 -36.46 -47.84 -97.81
N LEU A 382 -35.63 -46.84 -98.11
CA LEU A 382 -34.84 -46.82 -99.35
C LEU A 382 -33.79 -47.94 -99.40
N SER A 383 -33.30 -48.42 -98.24
CA SER A 383 -32.43 -49.59 -98.15
C SER A 383 -33.19 -50.90 -98.41
N ASP A 384 -34.42 -51.02 -97.91
CA ASP A 384 -35.29 -52.18 -98.16
C ASP A 384 -35.73 -52.24 -99.64
N GLU A 385 -36.06 -51.10 -100.26
CA GLU A 385 -36.35 -51.02 -101.70
C GLU A 385 -35.12 -51.38 -102.56
N LEU A 386 -33.92 -50.99 -102.12
CA LEU A 386 -32.67 -51.36 -102.81
C LEU A 386 -32.38 -52.87 -102.70
N LEU A 387 -32.67 -53.49 -101.56
CA LEU A 387 -32.56 -54.94 -101.37
C LEU A 387 -33.54 -55.68 -102.29
N MET A 388 -34.81 -55.24 -102.34
CA MET A 388 -35.81 -55.83 -103.24
C MET A 388 -35.44 -55.68 -104.73
N LYS A 389 -34.72 -54.60 -105.09
CA LYS A 389 -34.16 -54.42 -106.44
C LYS A 389 -33.00 -55.37 -106.73
N SER A 390 -32.16 -55.69 -105.75
CA SER A 390 -31.12 -56.74 -105.87
C SER A 390 -31.76 -58.11 -106.15
N ASP A 391 -32.83 -58.46 -105.43
CA ASP A 391 -33.54 -59.73 -105.65
C ASP A 391 -34.14 -59.79 -107.06
N LEU A 392 -34.74 -58.70 -107.55
CA LEU A 392 -35.21 -58.59 -108.94
C LEU A 392 -34.06 -58.71 -109.96
N GLU A 393 -32.87 -58.16 -109.70
CA GLU A 393 -31.70 -58.31 -110.57
C GLU A 393 -31.21 -59.78 -110.62
N THR A 394 -31.26 -60.52 -109.51
CA THR A 394 -30.95 -61.97 -109.54
C THR A 394 -31.99 -62.78 -110.31
N VAL A 395 -33.29 -62.44 -110.22
CA VAL A 395 -34.36 -63.07 -111.00
C VAL A 395 -34.21 -62.76 -112.50
N VAL A 396 -33.86 -61.52 -112.86
CA VAL A 396 -33.51 -61.17 -114.24
C VAL A 396 -32.34 -62.00 -114.74
N HIS A 397 -31.29 -62.18 -113.95
CA HIS A 397 -30.14 -62.99 -114.35
C HIS A 397 -30.48 -64.49 -114.52
N GLN A 398 -31.37 -65.03 -113.70
CA GLN A 398 -31.91 -66.40 -113.90
C GLN A 398 -32.72 -66.51 -115.20
N LEU A 399 -33.56 -65.52 -115.50
CA LEU A 399 -34.32 -65.45 -116.76
C LEU A 399 -33.40 -65.30 -117.99
N GLU A 400 -32.28 -64.58 -117.87
CA GLU A 400 -31.27 -64.50 -118.92
C GLU A 400 -30.53 -65.84 -119.14
N GLN A 401 -30.25 -66.59 -118.07
CA GLN A 401 -29.66 -67.92 -118.18
C GLN A 401 -30.61 -68.92 -118.85
N GLU A 402 -31.90 -68.95 -118.46
CA GLU A 402 -32.90 -69.78 -119.15
C GLU A 402 -33.18 -69.31 -120.58
N LYS A 403 -33.13 -67.99 -120.87
CA LYS A 403 -33.15 -67.47 -122.25
C LYS A 403 -31.96 -67.96 -123.08
N GLN A 404 -30.75 -67.96 -122.53
CA GLN A 404 -29.58 -68.54 -123.21
C GLN A 404 -29.73 -70.05 -123.42
N ARG A 405 -30.33 -70.77 -122.44
CA ARG A 405 -30.61 -72.21 -122.53
C ARG A 405 -31.65 -72.53 -123.61
N LEU A 406 -32.70 -71.72 -123.71
CA LEU A 406 -33.71 -71.79 -124.77
C LEU A 406 -33.13 -71.44 -126.13
N ASN A 407 -32.30 -70.41 -126.25
CA ASN A 407 -31.58 -70.10 -127.49
C ASN A 407 -30.72 -71.27 -127.97
N LYS A 408 -29.91 -71.89 -127.09
CA LYS A 408 -29.13 -73.10 -127.42
C LYS A 408 -30.03 -74.27 -127.86
N LYS A 409 -31.24 -74.36 -127.32
CA LYS A 409 -32.25 -75.34 -127.73
C LYS A 409 -32.81 -75.04 -129.13
N ILE A 410 -33.12 -73.78 -129.43
CA ILE A 410 -33.56 -73.30 -130.75
C ILE A 410 -32.44 -73.50 -131.78
N GLU A 411 -31.18 -73.21 -131.44
CA GLU A 411 -30.01 -73.50 -132.27
C GLU A 411 -29.88 -75.00 -132.55
N SER A 412 -30.07 -75.87 -131.55
CA SER A 412 -30.09 -77.33 -131.76
C SER A 412 -31.26 -77.78 -132.65
N PHE A 413 -32.44 -77.18 -132.50
CA PHE A 413 -33.58 -77.48 -133.38
C PHE A 413 -33.32 -77.01 -134.82
N ALA A 414 -32.70 -75.84 -135.02
CA ALA A 414 -32.31 -75.34 -136.34
C ALA A 414 -31.18 -76.17 -137.00
N VAL A 415 -30.38 -76.91 -136.21
CA VAL A 415 -29.49 -77.96 -136.74
C VAL A 415 -30.30 -79.18 -137.18
N THR A 416 -31.21 -79.70 -136.35
CA THR A 416 -32.06 -80.84 -136.75
C THR A 416 -33.00 -80.52 -137.92
N GLU A 417 -33.43 -79.27 -138.07
CA GLU A 417 -34.20 -78.79 -139.23
C GLU A 417 -33.35 -78.78 -140.51
N LYS A 418 -32.06 -78.41 -140.40
CA LYS A 418 -31.10 -78.54 -141.51
C LYS A 418 -30.81 -79.98 -141.87
N GLU A 419 -30.70 -80.87 -140.88
CA GLU A 419 -30.54 -82.32 -141.12
C GLU A 419 -31.80 -82.90 -141.79
N LEU A 420 -33.00 -82.56 -141.32
CA LEU A 420 -34.26 -83.00 -141.91
C LEU A 420 -34.50 -82.41 -143.31
N THR A 421 -34.12 -81.16 -143.58
CA THR A 421 -34.22 -80.58 -144.93
C THR A 421 -33.20 -81.18 -145.89
N LEU A 422 -31.96 -81.42 -145.45
CA LEU A 422 -30.98 -82.20 -146.23
C LEU A 422 -31.46 -83.64 -146.49
N GLU A 423 -32.17 -84.27 -145.56
CA GLU A 423 -32.75 -85.60 -145.75
C GLU A 423 -33.95 -85.57 -146.71
N VAL A 424 -34.78 -84.53 -146.68
CA VAL A 424 -35.84 -84.30 -147.67
C VAL A 424 -35.27 -84.03 -149.06
N GLU A 425 -34.12 -83.37 -149.19
CA GLU A 425 -33.42 -83.24 -150.47
C GLU A 425 -32.74 -84.54 -150.92
N ARG A 426 -32.19 -85.35 -150.00
CA ARG A 426 -31.69 -86.72 -150.29
C ARG A 426 -32.82 -87.60 -150.83
N MET A 427 -33.95 -87.64 -150.14
CA MET A 427 -35.17 -88.37 -150.55
C MET A 427 -35.74 -87.90 -151.90
N ARG A 428 -35.62 -86.59 -152.21
CA ARG A 428 -35.97 -86.04 -153.54
C ARG A 428 -35.01 -86.44 -154.65
N LEU A 429 -33.73 -86.69 -154.34
CA LEU A 429 -32.71 -87.05 -155.31
C LEU A 429 -32.66 -88.56 -155.61
N GLU A 430 -32.98 -89.43 -154.64
CA GLU A 430 -32.97 -90.89 -154.86
C GLU A 430 -34.23 -91.43 -155.58
N HIS A 431 -35.37 -90.73 -155.51
CA HIS A 431 -36.68 -91.24 -155.99
C HIS A 431 -37.29 -90.46 -157.17
N GLY A 432 -36.47 -89.97 -158.11
CA GLY A 432 -36.95 -89.27 -159.29
C GLY A 432 -37.47 -90.17 -160.43
N ILE A 433 -38.77 -90.09 -160.76
CA ILE A 433 -39.35 -90.62 -162.02
C ILE A 433 -40.30 -89.60 -162.69
N LYS A 434 -40.41 -89.69 -164.02
CA LYS A 434 -41.00 -88.68 -164.92
C LYS A 434 -42.54 -88.72 -164.99
N ARG A 435 -43.11 -87.57 -165.38
CA ARG A 435 -44.38 -87.36 -166.11
C ARG A 435 -45.38 -88.54 -166.14
N ARG A 436 -46.53 -88.38 -165.46
CA ARG A 436 -47.84 -88.64 -166.08
C ARG A 436 -48.98 -87.79 -165.49
N ASP A 437 -49.72 -87.15 -166.39
CA ASP A 437 -51.10 -86.63 -166.35
C ASP A 437 -51.68 -85.90 -165.11
N LYS A 438 -52.34 -84.76 -165.40
CA LYS A 438 -53.39 -84.03 -164.62
C LYS A 438 -52.94 -83.07 -163.50
N SER A 439 -52.78 -81.81 -163.91
CA SER A 439 -52.84 -80.58 -163.11
C SER A 439 -54.29 -80.06 -162.94
N PRO A 440 -54.55 -79.01 -162.13
CA PRO A 440 -53.87 -78.58 -160.90
C PRO A 440 -54.85 -78.56 -159.69
N SER A 441 -54.36 -78.52 -158.44
CA SER A 441 -55.26 -78.47 -157.26
C SER A 441 -54.72 -77.71 -156.04
N ARG A 442 -55.54 -76.78 -155.52
CA ARG A 442 -55.71 -76.29 -154.13
C ARG A 442 -54.51 -75.86 -153.27
N LEU A 443 -53.32 -76.44 -153.39
CA LEU A 443 -52.17 -76.12 -152.54
C LEU A 443 -51.65 -74.70 -152.79
N ASP A 444 -51.63 -74.27 -154.06
CA ASP A 444 -51.32 -72.88 -154.45
C ASP A 444 -52.30 -71.86 -153.83
N THR A 445 -53.53 -72.28 -153.54
CA THR A 445 -54.54 -71.45 -152.88
C THR A 445 -54.28 -71.32 -151.37
N PHE A 446 -53.70 -72.35 -150.75
CA PHE A 446 -53.36 -72.34 -149.32
C PHE A 446 -52.09 -71.54 -149.04
N LEU A 447 -51.04 -71.70 -149.88
CA LEU A 447 -49.80 -70.93 -149.78
C LEU A 447 -50.07 -69.42 -149.80
N LYS A 448 -50.98 -68.97 -150.67
CA LYS A 448 -51.34 -67.55 -150.78
C LYS A 448 -52.01 -66.97 -149.53
N GLY A 449 -52.81 -67.77 -148.81
CA GLY A 449 -53.37 -67.36 -147.51
C GLY A 449 -52.29 -67.13 -146.44
N VAL A 450 -51.25 -67.97 -146.43
CA VAL A 450 -50.09 -67.81 -145.54
C VAL A 450 -49.28 -66.55 -145.86
N GLU A 451 -49.22 -66.14 -147.14
CA GLU A 451 -48.63 -64.85 -147.52
C GLU A 451 -49.44 -63.65 -147.02
N GLU A 452 -50.78 -63.76 -147.03
CA GLU A 452 -51.69 -62.70 -146.56
C GLU A 452 -51.63 -62.54 -145.03
N GLU A 453 -51.55 -63.64 -144.26
CA GLU A 453 -51.34 -63.58 -142.80
C GLU A 453 -49.96 -63.00 -142.41
N ARG A 454 -48.89 -63.40 -143.12
CA ARG A 454 -47.54 -62.83 -142.95
C ARG A 454 -47.56 -61.31 -143.10
N ASP A 455 -48.24 -60.81 -144.14
CA ASP A 455 -48.28 -59.38 -144.46
C ASP A 455 -49.26 -58.58 -143.58
N PHE A 456 -50.19 -59.25 -142.89
CA PHE A 456 -50.97 -58.67 -141.78
C PHE A 456 -50.08 -58.41 -140.55
N TYR A 457 -49.36 -59.42 -140.06
CA TYR A 457 -48.47 -59.25 -138.89
C TYR A 457 -47.31 -58.28 -139.17
N LYS A 458 -46.80 -58.24 -140.40
CA LYS A 458 -45.80 -57.26 -140.84
C LYS A 458 -46.29 -55.81 -140.67
N LYS A 459 -47.53 -55.50 -141.09
CA LYS A 459 -48.11 -54.16 -140.95
C LYS A 459 -48.31 -53.74 -139.49
N GLU A 460 -48.67 -54.68 -138.62
CA GLU A 460 -48.85 -54.38 -137.19
C GLU A 460 -47.51 -54.14 -136.47
N LEU A 461 -46.44 -54.85 -136.89
CA LEU A 461 -45.07 -54.59 -136.44
C LEU A 461 -44.59 -53.19 -136.89
N GLU A 462 -44.81 -52.85 -138.16
CA GLU A 462 -44.50 -51.52 -138.74
C GLU A 462 -45.28 -50.40 -138.02
N ARG A 463 -46.55 -50.65 -137.64
CA ARG A 463 -47.38 -49.73 -136.85
C ARG A 463 -46.79 -49.46 -135.46
N LEU A 464 -46.29 -50.50 -134.79
CA LEU A 464 -45.67 -50.39 -133.46
C LEU A 464 -44.30 -49.70 -133.51
N GLN A 465 -43.47 -49.98 -134.53
CA GLN A 465 -42.24 -49.23 -134.77
C GLN A 465 -42.52 -47.73 -134.96
N HIS A 466 -43.56 -47.37 -135.72
CA HIS A 466 -43.87 -45.96 -136.01
C HIS A 466 -44.29 -45.12 -134.80
N VAL A 467 -44.84 -45.73 -133.74
CA VAL A 467 -45.17 -45.01 -132.49
C VAL A 467 -43.92 -44.76 -131.65
N ILE A 468 -43.06 -45.78 -131.51
CA ILE A 468 -41.86 -45.71 -130.65
C ILE A 468 -40.78 -44.80 -131.26
N GLN A 469 -40.62 -44.81 -132.59
CA GLN A 469 -39.49 -44.14 -133.25
C GLN A 469 -39.70 -42.62 -133.47
N ARG A 470 -40.88 -42.06 -133.15
CA ARG A 470 -41.21 -40.63 -133.40
C ARG A 470 -40.72 -39.63 -132.34
N ARG A 471 -40.00 -40.04 -131.28
CA ARG A 471 -39.56 -39.11 -130.22
C ARG A 471 -38.04 -39.05 -129.93
N ALA A 472 -37.21 -39.73 -130.73
CA ALA A 472 -35.75 -39.65 -130.59
C ALA A 472 -35.02 -39.80 -131.94
N CYS A 473 -34.90 -38.70 -132.71
CA CYS A 473 -33.96 -38.64 -133.82
C CYS A 473 -33.48 -37.22 -134.17
N SER A 474 -32.26 -36.91 -133.72
CA SER A 474 -31.34 -35.87 -134.18
C SER A 474 -30.03 -36.13 -133.41
N ARG A 475 -28.83 -36.25 -134.01
CA ARG A 475 -28.34 -35.55 -135.20
C ARG A 475 -27.08 -36.24 -135.78
N ASN A 476 -27.17 -36.75 -137.03
CA ASN A 476 -26.13 -36.92 -138.09
C ASN A 476 -24.82 -37.71 -137.74
N TYR A 477 -24.13 -38.45 -138.64
CA TYR A 477 -23.96 -38.33 -140.09
C TYR A 477 -23.78 -39.69 -140.85
N SER A 478 -23.94 -39.61 -142.18
CA SER A 478 -23.56 -40.48 -143.33
C SER A 478 -22.24 -41.30 -143.25
N ALA A 479 -21.90 -42.31 -144.09
CA ALA A 479 -22.44 -42.94 -145.32
C ALA A 479 -21.81 -44.37 -145.50
N CYS A 480 -22.38 -45.41 -146.14
CA CYS A 480 -22.73 -45.71 -147.54
C CYS A 480 -21.63 -46.43 -148.40
N GLU A 481 -21.99 -47.60 -148.97
CA GLU A 481 -21.48 -48.34 -150.16
C GLU A 481 -20.06 -48.98 -150.33
N LYS A 482 -20.06 -50.33 -150.48
CA LYS A 482 -19.52 -51.19 -151.58
C LYS A 482 -18.07 -51.10 -152.14
N ILE A 483 -17.35 -52.24 -152.05
CA ILE A 483 -16.32 -52.78 -153.01
C ILE A 483 -14.96 -51.99 -153.02
N PRO A 484 -13.79 -52.48 -153.50
CA PRO A 484 -13.02 -53.70 -153.19
C PRO A 484 -11.54 -53.45 -152.68
N VAL A 485 -10.87 -54.53 -152.24
CA VAL A 485 -9.45 -54.96 -152.48
C VAL A 485 -8.30 -53.92 -152.73
N PHE A 486 -7.18 -54.12 -152.00
CA PHE A 486 -5.81 -53.50 -152.12
C PHE A 486 -5.74 -51.98 -151.78
N LYS A 487 -4.67 -51.44 -151.14
CA LYS A 487 -3.23 -51.69 -151.35
C LYS A 487 -2.32 -51.22 -150.18
N THR A 488 -1.01 -51.49 -150.32
CA THR A 488 0.15 -50.85 -149.62
C THR A 488 0.25 -50.89 -148.10
N LEU A 489 0.98 -51.87 -147.59
CA LEU A 489 2.07 -51.64 -146.62
C LEU A 489 3.23 -50.92 -147.35
N GLU A 490 4.05 -50.14 -146.66
CA GLU A 490 5.35 -49.67 -147.17
C GLU A 490 6.39 -49.56 -146.04
N LYS A 491 7.63 -49.97 -146.31
CA LYS A 491 8.84 -49.87 -145.46
C LYS A 491 8.81 -50.66 -144.13
N ALA A 492 9.90 -51.25 -143.64
CA ALA A 492 11.17 -51.74 -144.22
C ALA A 492 11.85 -52.64 -143.11
N GLN A 493 12.96 -53.37 -143.27
CA GLN A 493 13.90 -53.63 -144.37
C GLN A 493 14.71 -54.91 -144.00
N GLU A 494 15.06 -55.78 -144.98
CA GLU A 494 16.32 -56.60 -145.09
C GLU A 494 16.84 -57.47 -143.88
N GLU A 495 17.71 -58.49 -144.01
CA GLU A 495 18.35 -59.05 -145.20
C GLU A 495 18.62 -60.59 -145.15
N LEU A 496 18.29 -61.23 -146.27
CA LEU A 496 18.93 -62.31 -147.04
C LEU A 496 19.66 -63.53 -146.42
N SER A 497 19.37 -64.66 -147.07
CA SER A 497 20.29 -65.77 -147.31
C SER A 497 20.94 -65.69 -148.70
N ALA A 498 21.98 -66.50 -148.93
CA ALA A 498 22.73 -66.65 -150.18
C ALA A 498 22.63 -68.12 -150.65
N LEU A 499 22.67 -68.51 -151.94
CA LEU A 499 22.50 -67.83 -153.24
C LEU A 499 22.48 -68.94 -154.34
N ARG A 500 21.99 -68.65 -155.56
CA ARG A 500 22.09 -69.50 -156.79
C ARG A 500 21.23 -70.77 -156.81
N GLN A 501 20.80 -71.37 -157.94
CA GLN A 501 20.65 -71.08 -159.39
C GLN A 501 19.60 -72.13 -159.92
N GLU A 502 18.98 -72.17 -161.12
CA GLU A 502 19.18 -71.56 -162.45
C GLU A 502 17.83 -71.56 -163.26
N SER A 503 17.78 -70.82 -164.39
CA SER A 503 17.16 -71.08 -165.73
C SER A 503 16.06 -72.15 -166.02
N THR A 504 15.17 -72.03 -167.04
CA THR A 504 14.75 -70.92 -167.94
C THR A 504 13.52 -71.29 -168.82
N GLN A 505 12.68 -70.29 -169.14
CA GLN A 505 12.01 -70.00 -170.44
C GLN A 505 10.97 -70.96 -171.12
N THR A 506 9.76 -70.42 -171.34
CA THR A 506 8.86 -70.55 -172.54
C THR A 506 8.28 -71.94 -172.93
N THR A 507 7.07 -72.12 -173.51
CA THR A 507 6.05 -71.21 -174.10
C THR A 507 4.59 -71.67 -173.81
N VAL A 508 3.67 -70.70 -173.65
CA VAL A 508 2.28 -70.67 -174.21
C VAL A 508 1.25 -71.78 -173.86
N SER A 509 0.21 -71.33 -173.12
CA SER A 509 -1.23 -71.71 -173.21
C SER A 509 -1.88 -72.79 -172.29
N HIS A 510 -3.05 -72.39 -171.80
CA HIS A 510 -4.26 -73.13 -171.38
C HIS A 510 -4.31 -74.10 -170.19
N ASN A 511 -3.22 -74.66 -169.66
CA ASN A 511 -3.30 -75.71 -168.62
C ASN A 511 -2.84 -75.31 -167.20
N THR A 512 -2.55 -74.03 -166.94
CA THR A 512 -1.88 -73.57 -165.69
C THR A 512 -2.77 -73.44 -164.44
N VAL A 513 -4.11 -73.49 -164.56
CA VAL A 513 -5.01 -73.25 -163.41
C VAL A 513 -5.07 -74.45 -162.45
N SER A 514 -5.27 -75.66 -162.99
CA SER A 514 -5.62 -76.85 -162.17
C SER A 514 -4.47 -77.41 -161.32
N LEU A 515 -3.20 -77.10 -161.65
CA LEU A 515 -2.05 -77.57 -160.87
C LEU A 515 -1.73 -76.66 -159.68
N MET A 516 -1.84 -75.33 -159.84
CA MET A 516 -1.67 -74.39 -158.70
C MET A 516 -2.73 -74.60 -157.61
N GLU A 517 -3.92 -75.06 -157.95
CA GLU A 517 -4.94 -75.41 -156.95
C GLU A 517 -4.47 -76.55 -156.03
N LYS A 518 -3.84 -77.60 -156.58
CA LYS A 518 -3.35 -78.75 -155.79
C LYS A 518 -2.10 -78.43 -154.96
N GLU A 519 -1.16 -77.65 -155.48
CA GLU A 519 0.00 -77.21 -154.70
C GLU A 519 -0.41 -76.26 -153.56
N LYS A 520 -1.39 -75.39 -153.80
CA LYS A 520 -2.00 -74.53 -152.78
C LYS A 520 -2.74 -75.35 -151.71
N GLU A 521 -3.48 -76.38 -152.09
CA GLU A 521 -4.19 -77.27 -151.15
C GLU A 521 -3.20 -77.99 -150.20
N LEU A 522 -2.09 -78.52 -150.75
CA LEU A 522 -1.04 -79.15 -149.95
C LEU A 522 -0.32 -78.15 -149.03
N ALA A 523 0.08 -76.99 -149.54
CA ALA A 523 0.67 -75.92 -148.72
C ALA A 523 -0.27 -75.46 -147.59
N LEU A 524 -1.59 -75.42 -147.84
CA LEU A 524 -2.58 -75.11 -146.80
C LEU A 524 -2.77 -76.25 -145.79
N SER A 525 -2.67 -77.51 -146.20
CA SER A 525 -2.72 -78.65 -145.27
C SER A 525 -1.50 -78.69 -144.32
N ASP A 526 -0.30 -78.44 -144.84
CA ASP A 526 0.92 -78.39 -144.02
C ASP A 526 0.99 -77.13 -143.15
N LEU A 527 0.51 -75.98 -143.62
CA LEU A 527 0.44 -74.78 -142.78
C LEU A 527 -0.63 -74.93 -141.67
N ARG A 528 -1.74 -75.64 -141.92
CA ARG A 528 -2.69 -76.05 -140.86
C ARG A 528 -2.03 -77.02 -139.86
N ARG A 529 -1.25 -78.00 -140.33
CA ARG A 529 -0.50 -78.95 -139.48
C ARG A 529 0.51 -78.23 -138.58
N ILE A 530 1.33 -77.35 -139.16
CA ILE A 530 2.31 -76.54 -138.42
C ILE A 530 1.63 -75.58 -137.44
N MET A 531 0.47 -75.00 -137.77
CA MET A 531 -0.31 -74.20 -136.80
C MET A 531 -0.86 -75.05 -135.65
N ALA A 532 -1.38 -76.26 -135.92
CA ALA A 532 -1.85 -77.16 -134.88
C ALA A 532 -0.71 -77.61 -133.95
N GLU A 533 0.45 -77.97 -134.50
CA GLU A 533 1.65 -78.31 -133.74
C GLU A 533 2.19 -77.11 -132.94
N LYS A 534 2.17 -75.90 -133.50
CA LYS A 534 2.58 -74.66 -132.84
C LYS A 534 1.69 -74.29 -131.66
N GLU A 535 0.36 -74.35 -131.81
CA GLU A 535 -0.56 -74.04 -130.70
C GLU A 535 -0.58 -75.18 -129.66
N ALA A 536 -0.39 -76.44 -130.05
CA ALA A 536 -0.19 -77.55 -129.11
C ALA A 536 1.13 -77.43 -128.32
N LEU A 537 2.19 -76.89 -128.92
CA LEU A 537 3.45 -76.58 -128.22
C LEU A 537 3.30 -75.37 -127.27
N LYS A 538 2.54 -74.35 -127.65
CA LYS A 538 2.18 -73.23 -126.76
C LYS A 538 1.40 -73.69 -125.53
N GLU A 539 0.32 -74.47 -125.71
CA GLU A 539 -0.48 -74.95 -124.57
C GLU A 539 0.35 -75.89 -123.66
N LYS A 540 1.23 -76.72 -124.22
CA LYS A 540 2.20 -77.49 -123.41
C LYS A 540 3.19 -76.60 -122.64
N LEU A 541 3.74 -75.57 -123.29
CA LEU A 541 4.65 -74.62 -122.64
C LEU A 541 3.95 -73.89 -121.48
N LYS A 542 2.75 -73.36 -121.75
CA LYS A 542 1.89 -72.67 -120.79
C LYS A 542 1.52 -73.57 -119.61
N HIS A 543 1.08 -74.79 -119.85
CA HIS A 543 0.73 -75.73 -118.78
C HIS A 543 1.93 -76.09 -117.90
N LEU A 544 3.11 -76.32 -118.48
CA LEU A 544 4.35 -76.52 -117.72
C LEU A 544 4.74 -75.28 -116.90
N GLN A 545 4.50 -74.08 -117.44
CA GLN A 545 4.76 -72.81 -116.76
C GLN A 545 3.79 -72.60 -115.59
N GLU A 546 2.49 -72.88 -115.77
CA GLU A 546 1.46 -72.86 -114.73
C GLU A 546 1.75 -73.88 -113.62
N MET A 547 2.11 -75.13 -113.96
CA MET A 547 2.52 -76.14 -112.98
C MET A 547 3.79 -75.72 -112.20
N SER A 548 4.76 -75.09 -112.86
CA SER A 548 5.98 -74.59 -112.21
C SER A 548 5.69 -73.45 -111.23
N ILE A 549 4.77 -72.54 -111.58
CA ILE A 549 4.33 -71.44 -110.72
C ILE A 549 3.55 -71.98 -109.51
N PHE A 550 2.62 -72.92 -109.72
CA PHE A 550 1.87 -73.54 -108.62
C PHE A 550 2.79 -74.31 -107.65
N GLY A 551 3.71 -75.13 -108.19
CA GLY A 551 4.68 -75.87 -107.38
C GLY A 551 5.63 -74.97 -106.56
N LYS A 552 6.00 -73.79 -107.08
CA LYS A 552 6.74 -72.78 -106.31
C LYS A 552 5.90 -72.20 -105.18
N SER A 553 4.65 -71.81 -105.45
CA SER A 553 3.77 -71.19 -104.43
C SER A 553 3.51 -72.12 -103.24
N GLU A 554 3.35 -73.42 -103.45
CA GLU A 554 3.19 -74.39 -102.34
C GLU A 554 4.50 -74.60 -101.55
N LEU A 555 5.67 -74.53 -102.20
CA LEU A 555 6.96 -74.56 -101.52
C LEU A 555 7.21 -73.27 -100.71
N GLU A 556 6.84 -72.11 -101.24
CA GLU A 556 6.95 -70.83 -100.55
C GLU A 556 6.08 -70.80 -99.28
N LYS A 557 4.80 -71.20 -99.37
CA LYS A 557 3.88 -71.31 -98.21
C LYS A 557 4.40 -72.26 -97.14
N THR A 558 4.95 -73.42 -97.53
CA THR A 558 5.47 -74.40 -96.57
C THR A 558 6.76 -73.94 -95.90
N ILE A 559 7.61 -73.18 -96.60
CA ILE A 559 8.78 -72.51 -96.02
C ILE A 559 8.35 -71.41 -95.03
N GLU A 560 7.38 -70.56 -95.36
CA GLU A 560 6.86 -69.54 -94.45
C GLU A 560 6.25 -70.14 -93.17
N HIS A 561 5.43 -71.20 -93.32
CA HIS A 561 4.85 -71.91 -92.17
C HIS A 561 5.93 -72.49 -91.24
N LEU A 562 6.92 -73.19 -91.80
CA LEU A 562 8.04 -73.75 -91.01
C LEU A 562 8.89 -72.65 -90.35
N THR A 563 9.07 -71.51 -91.00
CA THR A 563 9.79 -70.35 -90.46
C THR A 563 9.04 -69.74 -89.27
N CYS A 564 7.71 -69.61 -89.37
CA CYS A 564 6.85 -69.12 -88.29
C CYS A 564 6.89 -70.04 -87.06
N VAL A 565 6.76 -71.36 -87.26
CA VAL A 565 6.85 -72.35 -86.16
C VAL A 565 8.23 -72.34 -85.50
N ASN A 566 9.32 -72.24 -86.26
CA ASN A 566 10.66 -72.12 -85.69
C ASN A 566 10.79 -70.87 -84.81
N HIS A 567 10.28 -69.72 -85.28
CA HIS A 567 10.34 -68.47 -84.52
C HIS A 567 9.55 -68.54 -83.20
N GLN A 568 8.39 -69.21 -83.18
CA GLN A 568 7.62 -69.46 -81.95
C GLN A 568 8.42 -70.31 -80.94
N LEU A 569 9.01 -71.42 -81.37
CA LEU A 569 9.83 -72.30 -80.52
C LEU A 569 11.11 -71.59 -80.01
N GLU A 570 11.72 -70.72 -80.81
CA GLU A 570 12.87 -69.90 -80.42
C GLU A 570 12.51 -68.90 -79.30
N ASN A 571 11.31 -68.31 -79.38
CA ASN A 571 10.79 -67.37 -78.38
C ASN A 571 10.46 -68.07 -77.04
N GLU A 572 9.75 -69.21 -77.06
CA GLU A 572 9.47 -70.01 -75.85
C GLU A 572 10.77 -70.43 -75.12
N LYS A 573 11.77 -70.86 -75.89
CA LYS A 573 13.12 -71.22 -75.44
C LYS A 573 13.87 -70.04 -74.81
N CYS A 574 13.63 -68.81 -75.26
CA CYS A 574 14.17 -67.60 -74.63
C CYS A 574 13.41 -67.23 -73.34
N GLU A 575 12.08 -67.33 -73.33
CA GLU A 575 11.28 -67.10 -72.11
C GLU A 575 11.65 -68.07 -70.98
N LEU A 576 11.78 -69.37 -71.28
CA LEU A 576 12.14 -70.39 -70.29
C LEU A 576 13.53 -70.13 -69.70
N LYS A 577 14.50 -69.68 -70.52
CA LYS A 577 15.82 -69.26 -70.02
C LYS A 577 15.72 -68.06 -69.08
N SER A 578 14.91 -67.06 -69.41
CA SER A 578 14.66 -65.88 -68.55
C SER A 578 14.04 -66.27 -67.21
N LYS A 579 13.00 -67.12 -67.24
CA LYS A 579 12.33 -67.66 -66.04
C LYS A 579 13.32 -68.42 -65.14
N ILE A 580 14.21 -69.24 -65.71
CA ILE A 580 15.27 -69.95 -64.96
C ILE A 580 16.30 -69.00 -64.35
N LEU A 581 16.67 -67.90 -65.03
CA LEU A 581 17.60 -66.91 -64.48
C LEU A 581 17.02 -66.24 -63.22
N ILE A 582 15.78 -65.74 -63.32
CA ILE A 582 15.05 -65.10 -62.21
C ILE A 582 14.89 -66.06 -61.02
N MET A 583 14.62 -67.35 -61.27
CA MET A 583 14.57 -68.37 -60.21
C MET A 583 15.92 -68.58 -59.51
N LYS A 584 17.06 -68.50 -60.21
CA LYS A 584 18.38 -68.59 -59.58
C LYS A 584 18.70 -67.35 -58.74
N GLU A 585 18.45 -66.16 -59.27
CA GLU A 585 18.68 -64.89 -58.57
C GLU A 585 17.82 -64.78 -57.30
N THR A 586 16.56 -65.21 -57.35
CA THR A 586 15.70 -65.24 -56.17
C THR A 586 16.19 -66.22 -55.10
N ILE A 587 16.62 -67.44 -55.47
CA ILE A 587 17.22 -68.40 -54.53
C ILE A 587 18.48 -67.82 -53.88
N GLU A 588 19.41 -67.25 -54.66
CA GLU A 588 20.64 -66.67 -54.11
C GLU A 588 20.35 -65.46 -53.19
N SER A 589 19.30 -64.69 -53.48
CA SER A 589 18.82 -63.62 -52.60
C SER A 589 18.28 -64.14 -51.26
N LEU A 590 17.63 -65.31 -51.27
CA LEU A 590 17.08 -65.96 -50.07
C LEU A 590 18.19 -66.58 -49.21
N GLU A 591 19.19 -67.21 -49.81
CA GLU A 591 20.37 -67.68 -49.07
C GLU A 591 21.14 -66.53 -48.40
N LYS A 592 21.35 -65.43 -49.13
CA LYS A 592 22.01 -64.23 -48.59
C LYS A 592 21.21 -63.64 -47.44
N LYS A 593 19.86 -63.57 -47.55
CA LYS A 593 18.96 -63.17 -46.45
C LYS A 593 19.08 -64.11 -45.24
N ALA A 594 19.06 -65.42 -45.43
CA ALA A 594 19.15 -66.40 -44.34
C ALA A 594 20.48 -66.29 -43.57
N LYS A 595 21.62 -66.13 -44.27
CA LYS A 595 22.93 -65.91 -43.65
C LYS A 595 22.98 -64.60 -42.84
N LEU A 596 22.43 -63.51 -43.38
CA LEU A 596 22.25 -62.24 -42.67
C LEU A 596 21.34 -62.36 -41.44
N GLN A 597 20.29 -63.17 -41.51
CA GLN A 597 19.34 -63.37 -40.43
C GLN A 597 19.95 -64.17 -39.27
N ALA A 598 20.77 -65.19 -39.57
CA ALA A 598 21.56 -65.90 -38.55
C ALA A 598 22.58 -64.97 -37.86
N GLN A 599 23.27 -64.12 -38.61
CA GLN A 599 24.26 -63.18 -38.06
C GLN A 599 23.63 -62.05 -37.23
N LYS A 600 22.38 -61.66 -37.53
CA LYS A 600 21.60 -60.73 -36.67
C LYS A 600 21.23 -61.36 -35.33
N LEU A 601 20.87 -62.65 -35.30
CA LEU A 601 20.42 -63.31 -34.07
C LEU A 601 21.48 -63.38 -32.96
N SER A 602 22.78 -63.39 -33.29
CA SER A 602 23.85 -63.34 -32.28
C SER A 602 24.07 -61.94 -31.71
N CYS A 603 23.90 -60.88 -32.53
CA CYS A 603 23.94 -59.49 -32.04
C CYS A 603 22.74 -59.21 -31.11
N VAL A 604 21.55 -59.67 -31.51
CA VAL A 604 20.30 -59.55 -30.77
C VAL A 604 20.37 -60.09 -29.33
N ALA A 605 21.29 -61.02 -29.02
CA ALA A 605 21.49 -61.49 -27.64
C ALA A 605 22.18 -60.44 -26.73
N GLY A 606 23.11 -59.65 -27.28
CA GLY A 606 23.69 -58.49 -26.58
C GLY A 606 22.70 -57.32 -26.60
N ASP A 607 22.13 -57.03 -27.77
CA ASP A 607 21.17 -55.95 -27.95
C ASP A 607 19.95 -56.12 -27.05
N THR A 608 19.43 -57.33 -26.81
CA THR A 608 18.28 -57.54 -25.89
C THR A 608 18.55 -57.17 -24.43
N SER A 609 19.81 -56.98 -24.02
CA SER A 609 20.10 -56.38 -22.70
C SER A 609 19.98 -54.85 -22.73
N HIS A 610 20.52 -54.22 -23.78
CA HIS A 610 20.47 -52.76 -23.97
C HIS A 610 19.04 -52.32 -24.32
N GLN A 611 18.39 -53.00 -25.27
CA GLN A 611 16.97 -52.90 -25.60
C GLN A 611 16.05 -53.19 -24.41
N LYS A 612 16.45 -53.95 -23.38
CA LYS A 612 15.62 -54.08 -22.16
C LYS A 612 15.70 -52.83 -21.27
N ALA A 613 16.88 -52.23 -21.14
CA ALA A 613 17.04 -50.95 -20.45
C ALA A 613 16.39 -49.80 -21.25
N GLU A 614 16.56 -49.80 -22.57
CA GLU A 614 15.92 -48.88 -23.50
C GLU A 614 14.41 -49.07 -23.52
N VAL A 615 13.87 -50.28 -23.59
CA VAL A 615 12.42 -50.54 -23.45
C VAL A 615 11.91 -50.20 -22.06
N HIS A 616 12.73 -50.24 -21.00
CA HIS A 616 12.33 -49.74 -19.67
C HIS A 616 12.28 -48.20 -19.65
N SER A 617 13.26 -47.52 -20.26
CA SER A 617 13.29 -46.07 -20.38
C SER A 617 12.20 -45.54 -21.32
N LEU A 618 11.97 -46.22 -22.44
CA LEU A 618 10.87 -46.00 -23.36
C LEU A 618 9.52 -46.37 -22.75
N ARG A 619 9.44 -47.37 -21.86
CA ARG A 619 8.20 -47.65 -21.11
C ARG A 619 7.89 -46.51 -20.14
N LEU A 620 8.85 -46.04 -19.35
CA LEU A 620 8.66 -44.86 -18.50
C LEU A 620 8.30 -43.61 -19.31
N ALA A 621 8.99 -43.37 -20.43
CA ALA A 621 8.66 -42.26 -21.33
C ALA A 621 7.28 -42.46 -21.98
N ASN A 622 6.87 -43.69 -22.30
CA ASN A 622 5.57 -43.99 -22.88
C ASN A 622 4.45 -43.96 -21.83
N GLU A 623 4.71 -44.29 -20.56
CA GLU A 623 3.79 -44.11 -19.44
C GLU A 623 3.61 -42.62 -19.12
N GLN A 624 4.68 -41.83 -19.17
CA GLN A 624 4.62 -40.37 -19.05
C GLN A 624 3.93 -39.71 -20.25
N LEU A 625 4.16 -40.21 -21.47
CA LEU A 625 3.43 -39.78 -22.67
C LEU A 625 1.97 -40.21 -22.61
N GLN A 626 1.66 -41.42 -22.12
CA GLN A 626 0.30 -41.94 -21.90
C GLN A 626 -0.44 -41.06 -20.90
N GLN A 627 0.17 -40.69 -19.76
CA GLN A 627 -0.39 -39.73 -18.81
C GLN A 627 -0.60 -38.35 -19.46
N SER A 628 0.38 -37.83 -20.20
CA SER A 628 0.22 -36.53 -20.90
C SER A 628 -0.84 -36.58 -22.01
N LEU A 629 -1.07 -37.76 -22.60
CA LEU A 629 -2.09 -38.02 -23.60
C LEU A 629 -3.47 -38.15 -22.95
N GLU A 630 -3.57 -38.78 -21.79
CA GLU A 630 -4.78 -38.88 -20.98
C GLU A 630 -5.18 -37.50 -20.42
N ASP A 631 -4.23 -36.70 -19.94
CA ASP A 631 -4.43 -35.28 -19.59
C ASP A 631 -4.88 -34.46 -20.81
N CYS A 632 -4.26 -34.66 -21.97
CA CYS A 632 -4.68 -33.98 -23.20
C CYS A 632 -6.05 -34.46 -23.69
N GLN A 633 -6.39 -35.74 -23.56
CA GLN A 633 -7.71 -36.28 -23.87
C GLN A 633 -8.78 -35.79 -22.90
N HIS A 634 -8.47 -35.69 -21.60
CA HIS A 634 -9.36 -35.13 -20.59
C HIS A 634 -9.59 -33.63 -20.86
N ARG A 635 -8.53 -32.87 -21.11
CA ARG A 635 -8.63 -31.45 -21.51
C ARG A 635 -9.35 -31.25 -22.84
N LEU A 636 -9.18 -32.13 -23.82
CA LEU A 636 -9.95 -32.13 -25.08
C LEU A 636 -11.40 -32.55 -24.86
N SER A 637 -11.69 -33.41 -23.88
CA SER A 637 -13.06 -33.78 -23.48
C SER A 637 -13.76 -32.58 -22.83
N LEU A 638 -13.10 -31.88 -21.90
CA LEU A 638 -13.59 -30.63 -21.32
C LEU A 638 -13.77 -29.53 -22.38
N LYS A 639 -12.84 -29.38 -23.33
CA LYS A 639 -13.04 -28.44 -24.46
C LYS A 639 -14.11 -28.89 -25.45
N ARG A 640 -14.36 -30.20 -25.59
CA ARG A 640 -15.52 -30.72 -26.34
C ARG A 640 -16.83 -30.38 -25.62
N THR A 641 -16.97 -30.62 -24.33
CA THR A 641 -18.22 -30.30 -23.60
C THR A 641 -18.45 -28.79 -23.47
N GLU A 642 -17.40 -27.98 -23.33
CA GLU A 642 -17.48 -26.52 -23.48
C GLU A 642 -18.00 -26.14 -24.87
N VAL A 643 -17.43 -26.68 -25.95
CA VAL A 643 -17.86 -26.40 -27.33
C VAL A 643 -19.28 -26.89 -27.61
N GLU A 644 -19.68 -28.07 -27.11
CA GLU A 644 -21.04 -28.59 -27.22
C GLU A 644 -22.05 -27.71 -26.47
N SER A 645 -21.68 -27.19 -25.29
CA SER A 645 -22.50 -26.23 -24.54
C SER A 645 -22.62 -24.88 -25.27
N ALA A 646 -21.53 -24.41 -25.89
CA ALA A 646 -21.52 -23.20 -26.70
C ALA A 646 -22.34 -23.37 -27.98
N GLN A 647 -22.26 -24.53 -28.65
CA GLN A 647 -23.08 -24.87 -29.81
C GLN A 647 -24.57 -24.96 -29.45
N ALA A 648 -24.92 -25.49 -28.27
CA ALA A 648 -26.29 -25.47 -27.78
C ALA A 648 -26.79 -24.03 -27.53
N GLN A 649 -25.96 -23.16 -26.96
CA GLN A 649 -26.28 -21.73 -26.79
C GLN A 649 -26.41 -21.00 -28.13
N VAL A 650 -25.50 -21.22 -29.08
CA VAL A 650 -25.57 -20.69 -30.45
C VAL A 650 -26.86 -21.13 -31.12
N LYS A 651 -27.23 -22.41 -31.07
CA LYS A 651 -28.50 -22.91 -31.63
C LYS A 651 -29.72 -22.23 -30.99
N ILE A 652 -29.73 -22.03 -29.67
CA ILE A 652 -30.81 -21.30 -28.98
C ILE A 652 -30.88 -19.83 -29.43
N LEU A 653 -29.74 -19.20 -29.76
CA LEU A 653 -29.67 -17.85 -30.31
C LEU A 653 -30.12 -17.82 -31.78
N GLU A 654 -29.72 -18.78 -32.61
CA GLU A 654 -30.18 -18.96 -34.00
C GLU A 654 -31.70 -19.17 -34.06
N GLU A 655 -32.26 -20.01 -33.17
CA GLU A 655 -33.71 -20.18 -33.06
C GLU A 655 -34.43 -18.90 -32.61
N LYS A 656 -33.82 -18.09 -31.74
CA LYS A 656 -34.36 -16.77 -31.36
C LYS A 656 -34.27 -15.78 -32.52
N ILE A 657 -33.17 -15.74 -33.25
CA ILE A 657 -32.99 -14.90 -34.45
C ILE A 657 -34.00 -15.29 -35.52
N GLY A 658 -34.22 -16.59 -35.77
CA GLY A 658 -35.27 -17.07 -36.68
C GLY A 658 -36.68 -16.65 -36.26
N LYS A 659 -37.00 -16.76 -34.96
CA LYS A 659 -38.30 -16.30 -34.40
C LYS A 659 -38.49 -14.79 -34.51
N LEU A 660 -37.42 -14.00 -34.33
CA LEU A 660 -37.44 -12.54 -34.53
C LEU A 660 -37.53 -12.16 -36.01
N HIS A 661 -36.83 -12.87 -36.89
CA HIS A 661 -36.87 -12.64 -38.34
C HIS A 661 -38.26 -12.93 -38.90
N LEU A 662 -38.92 -14.01 -38.47
CA LEU A 662 -40.30 -14.33 -38.85
C LEU A 662 -41.31 -13.24 -38.42
N LYS A 663 -41.14 -12.65 -37.22
CA LYS A 663 -41.93 -11.49 -36.78
C LYS A 663 -41.63 -10.24 -37.61
N MET A 664 -40.36 -10.00 -37.93
CA MET A 664 -39.95 -8.87 -38.77
C MET A 664 -40.50 -9.00 -40.20
N THR A 665 -40.55 -10.21 -40.77
CA THR A 665 -41.17 -10.44 -42.08
C THR A 665 -42.69 -10.25 -42.04
N SER A 666 -43.41 -10.76 -41.04
CA SER A 666 -44.86 -10.55 -40.95
C SER A 666 -45.22 -9.08 -40.77
N GLN A 667 -44.51 -8.36 -39.89
CA GLN A 667 -44.69 -6.92 -39.70
C GLN A 667 -44.34 -6.11 -40.96
N ASN A 668 -43.37 -6.55 -41.77
CA ASN A 668 -43.06 -5.91 -43.05
C ASN A 668 -44.11 -6.22 -44.14
N GLU A 669 -44.71 -7.42 -44.13
CA GLU A 669 -45.85 -7.77 -44.99
C GLU A 669 -47.10 -6.97 -44.60
N GLU A 670 -47.40 -6.83 -43.31
CA GLU A 670 -48.45 -5.97 -42.76
C GLU A 670 -48.21 -4.50 -43.16
N ALA A 671 -46.98 -3.98 -42.99
CA ALA A 671 -46.62 -2.63 -43.40
C ALA A 671 -46.71 -2.40 -44.91
N HIS A 672 -46.36 -3.40 -45.74
CA HIS A 672 -46.54 -3.35 -47.19
C HIS A 672 -48.03 -3.35 -47.57
N MET A 673 -48.86 -4.15 -46.89
CA MET A 673 -50.31 -4.14 -47.10
C MET A 673 -50.94 -2.81 -46.68
N MET A 674 -50.54 -2.22 -45.54
CA MET A 674 -50.97 -0.88 -45.12
C MET A 674 -50.55 0.19 -46.15
N LYS A 675 -49.29 0.20 -46.60
CA LYS A 675 -48.82 1.11 -47.67
C LYS A 675 -49.63 0.96 -48.97
N LYS A 676 -49.99 -0.28 -49.34
CA LYS A 676 -50.83 -0.56 -50.51
C LYS A 676 -52.26 -0.02 -50.34
N THR A 677 -52.85 -0.16 -49.15
CA THR A 677 -54.19 0.38 -48.84
C THR A 677 -54.19 1.91 -48.86
N ILE A 678 -53.17 2.56 -48.26
CA ILE A 678 -52.98 4.02 -48.34
C ILE A 678 -52.89 4.47 -49.80
N GLY A 679 -52.06 3.80 -50.62
CA GLY A 679 -51.93 4.06 -52.06
C GLY A 679 -53.13 3.65 -52.94
N VAL A 680 -54.23 3.18 -52.34
CA VAL A 680 -55.57 3.09 -52.94
C VAL A 680 -56.43 4.26 -52.47
N ILE A 681 -56.47 4.53 -51.16
CA ILE A 681 -57.21 5.66 -50.56
C ILE A 681 -56.77 7.01 -51.16
N ASP A 682 -55.47 7.23 -51.36
CA ASP A 682 -54.97 8.45 -52.01
C ASP A 682 -55.51 8.61 -53.44
N LYS A 683 -55.63 7.51 -54.21
CA LYS A 683 -56.18 7.54 -55.58
C LYS A 683 -57.68 7.75 -55.58
N GLU A 684 -58.41 7.14 -54.64
CA GLU A 684 -59.85 7.36 -54.48
C GLU A 684 -60.13 8.81 -54.10
N LYS A 685 -59.32 9.39 -53.21
CA LYS A 685 -59.33 10.81 -52.86
C LYS A 685 -59.05 11.72 -54.07
N ASP A 686 -58.01 11.42 -54.86
CA ASP A 686 -57.66 12.23 -56.04
C ASP A 686 -58.79 12.17 -57.10
N ILE A 687 -59.35 10.99 -57.38
CA ILE A 687 -60.51 10.82 -58.29
C ILE A 687 -61.76 11.56 -57.76
N LEU A 688 -61.99 11.54 -56.44
CA LEU A 688 -63.09 12.29 -55.81
C LEU A 688 -62.87 13.80 -55.90
N GLN A 689 -61.63 14.28 -55.78
CA GLN A 689 -61.28 15.69 -55.95
C GLN A 689 -61.52 16.14 -57.40
N GLU A 690 -61.00 15.43 -58.41
CA GLU A 690 -61.29 15.68 -59.83
C GLU A 690 -62.81 15.71 -60.10
N THR A 691 -63.56 14.77 -59.50
CA THR A 691 -65.03 14.69 -59.64
C THR A 691 -65.75 15.89 -58.98
N VAL A 692 -65.21 16.46 -57.91
CA VAL A 692 -65.75 17.66 -57.25
C VAL A 692 -65.45 18.91 -58.05
N ASP A 693 -64.24 19.02 -58.59
CA ASP A 693 -63.81 20.18 -59.39
C ASP A 693 -64.57 20.23 -60.72
N GLU A 694 -64.70 19.10 -61.43
CA GLU A 694 -65.57 18.99 -62.62
C GLU A 694 -67.01 19.43 -62.33
N LYS A 695 -67.58 19.01 -61.19
CA LYS A 695 -68.96 19.36 -60.81
C LYS A 695 -69.06 20.86 -60.50
N THR A 696 -68.04 21.44 -59.88
CA THR A 696 -67.98 22.87 -59.56
C THR A 696 -67.95 23.72 -60.84
N GLU A 697 -67.13 23.34 -61.83
CA GLU A 697 -67.16 23.98 -63.16
C GLU A 697 -68.51 23.83 -63.85
N LYS A 698 -69.10 22.62 -63.85
CA LYS A 698 -70.41 22.36 -64.47
C LYS A 698 -71.52 23.18 -63.80
N ILE A 699 -71.49 23.36 -62.47
CA ILE A 699 -72.41 24.20 -61.71
C ILE A 699 -72.23 25.68 -62.07
N ALA A 700 -70.99 26.18 -62.19
CA ALA A 700 -70.72 27.57 -62.57
C ALA A 700 -71.23 27.90 -63.98
N ASN A 701 -70.92 27.03 -64.96
CA ASN A 701 -71.41 27.16 -66.33
C ASN A 701 -72.95 27.16 -66.41
N LEU A 702 -73.62 26.30 -65.63
CA LEU A 702 -75.08 26.26 -65.58
C LEU A 702 -75.70 27.52 -64.95
N HIS A 703 -75.06 28.13 -63.95
CA HIS A 703 -75.51 29.41 -63.39
C HIS A 703 -75.41 30.56 -64.40
N GLU A 704 -74.33 30.64 -65.18
CA GLU A 704 -74.20 31.67 -66.22
C GLU A 704 -75.27 31.48 -67.32
N ILE A 705 -75.50 30.24 -67.76
CA ILE A 705 -76.54 29.92 -68.72
C ILE A 705 -77.93 30.30 -68.18
N LEU A 706 -78.24 29.98 -66.91
CA LEU A 706 -79.50 30.36 -66.26
C LEU A 706 -79.69 31.89 -66.24
N ALA A 707 -78.71 32.64 -65.72
CA ALA A 707 -78.77 34.10 -65.63
C ALA A 707 -78.95 34.77 -67.01
N ASN A 708 -78.41 34.18 -68.07
CA ASN A 708 -78.61 34.66 -69.45
C ASN A 708 -79.96 34.25 -70.05
N LYS A 709 -80.51 33.08 -69.68
CA LYS A 709 -81.88 32.69 -70.06
C LYS A 709 -82.95 33.50 -69.32
N GLU A 710 -82.74 33.83 -68.05
CA GLU A 710 -83.67 34.67 -67.27
C GLU A 710 -83.83 36.07 -67.89
N LYS A 711 -82.71 36.72 -68.28
CA LYS A 711 -82.73 37.99 -69.01
C LYS A 711 -83.58 37.89 -70.28
N ALA A 712 -83.36 36.87 -71.12
CA ALA A 712 -84.15 36.64 -72.34
C ALA A 712 -85.65 36.41 -72.02
N ILE A 713 -85.96 35.63 -70.98
CA ILE A 713 -87.33 35.36 -70.54
C ILE A 713 -88.04 36.65 -70.10
N THR A 714 -87.37 37.59 -69.43
CA THR A 714 -88.00 38.88 -69.06
C THR A 714 -88.40 39.72 -70.28
N GLN A 715 -87.58 39.74 -71.33
CA GLN A 715 -87.93 40.43 -72.58
C GLN A 715 -89.06 39.73 -73.34
N MET A 716 -88.99 38.40 -73.48
CA MET A 716 -90.03 37.65 -74.19
C MET A 716 -91.39 37.72 -73.50
N LYS A 717 -91.44 37.67 -72.16
CA LYS A 717 -92.70 37.82 -71.38
C LYS A 717 -93.44 39.13 -71.70
N LEU A 718 -92.72 40.22 -71.94
CA LEU A 718 -93.33 41.50 -72.29
C LEU A 718 -94.10 41.40 -73.63
N THR A 719 -93.44 40.90 -74.67
CA THR A 719 -94.05 40.71 -76.01
C THR A 719 -95.13 39.62 -76.05
N VAL A 720 -95.04 38.62 -75.18
CA VAL A 720 -95.99 37.49 -75.12
C VAL A 720 -97.30 37.93 -74.46
N SER A 721 -97.25 38.77 -73.42
CA SER A 721 -98.45 39.30 -72.75
C SER A 721 -99.40 40.07 -73.68
N GLU A 722 -98.88 40.70 -74.74
CA GLU A 722 -99.67 41.47 -75.69
C GLU A 722 -100.50 40.52 -76.59
N TYR A 723 -99.87 39.48 -77.15
CA TYR A 723 -100.53 38.51 -78.02
C TYR A 723 -101.42 37.50 -77.25
N GLU A 724 -101.04 37.10 -76.03
CA GLU A 724 -101.83 36.16 -75.21
C GLU A 724 -103.25 36.64 -74.92
N SER A 725 -103.44 37.96 -74.76
CA SER A 725 -104.76 38.58 -74.51
C SER A 725 -105.82 38.19 -75.55
N SER A 726 -105.43 38.15 -76.83
CA SER A 726 -106.27 37.80 -77.98
C SER A 726 -106.49 36.28 -78.14
N LEU A 727 -105.57 35.48 -77.62
CA LEU A 727 -105.45 34.05 -77.90
C LEU A 727 -106.09 33.19 -76.80
N ASN A 728 -106.15 33.70 -75.56
CA ASN A 728 -106.65 32.97 -74.41
C ASN A 728 -108.17 32.73 -74.47
N GLN A 729 -108.97 33.70 -74.93
CA GLN A 729 -110.44 33.57 -75.04
C GLN A 729 -110.90 32.36 -75.89
N LEU A 730 -110.10 31.96 -76.89
CA LEU A 730 -110.37 30.80 -77.75
C LEU A 730 -109.62 29.53 -77.33
N LYS A 731 -108.64 29.62 -76.43
CA LYS A 731 -107.87 28.47 -75.91
C LYS A 731 -108.38 27.94 -74.57
N GLU A 732 -109.01 28.77 -73.74
CA GLU A 732 -109.38 28.39 -72.37
C GLU A 732 -110.34 27.20 -72.28
N THR A 733 -111.32 27.13 -73.19
CA THR A 733 -112.33 26.06 -73.25
C THR A 733 -111.74 24.71 -73.70
N LEU A 734 -110.86 24.71 -74.70
CA LEU A 734 -110.20 23.50 -75.19
C LEU A 734 -109.17 22.99 -74.18
N LEU A 735 -108.27 23.88 -73.74
CA LEU A 735 -107.17 23.52 -72.83
C LEU A 735 -107.66 23.03 -71.46
N HIS A 736 -108.89 23.34 -71.03
CA HIS A 736 -109.42 22.80 -69.77
C HIS A 736 -109.42 21.26 -69.75
N ARG A 737 -109.75 20.59 -70.88
CA ARG A 737 -109.80 19.12 -70.97
C ARG A 737 -108.42 18.49 -71.20
N ASP A 738 -107.57 19.09 -72.03
CA ASP A 738 -106.21 18.60 -72.23
C ASP A 738 -105.35 18.71 -70.95
N ARG A 739 -105.55 19.77 -70.15
CA ARG A 739 -104.90 19.95 -68.83
C ARG A 739 -105.29 18.84 -67.86
N GLU A 740 -106.57 18.45 -67.82
CA GLU A 740 -107.13 17.44 -66.92
C GLU A 740 -106.48 16.06 -67.15
N ILE A 741 -106.50 15.58 -68.40
CA ILE A 741 -105.87 14.30 -68.81
C ILE A 741 -104.36 14.34 -68.57
N SER A 742 -103.68 15.42 -68.99
CA SER A 742 -102.24 15.57 -68.82
C SER A 742 -101.81 15.68 -67.35
N SER A 743 -102.69 16.15 -66.45
CA SER A 743 -102.40 16.23 -65.02
C SER A 743 -102.35 14.82 -64.41
N LEU A 744 -103.35 13.99 -64.70
CA LEU A 744 -103.45 12.63 -64.16
C LEU A 744 -102.28 11.74 -64.65
N GLN A 745 -101.87 11.88 -65.91
CA GLN A 745 -100.71 11.16 -66.46
C GLN A 745 -99.40 11.57 -65.77
N ARG A 746 -99.14 12.88 -65.60
CA ARG A 746 -97.93 13.34 -64.90
C ARG A 746 -97.91 12.96 -63.42
N GLN A 747 -99.06 12.92 -62.75
CA GLN A 747 -99.18 12.43 -61.37
C GLN A 747 -98.85 10.94 -61.26
N LEU A 748 -99.28 10.13 -62.23
CA LEU A 748 -98.94 8.71 -62.30
C LEU A 748 -97.44 8.50 -62.55
N ASP A 749 -96.84 9.24 -63.49
CA ASP A 749 -95.41 9.17 -63.79
C ASP A 749 -94.53 9.65 -62.62
N ALA A 750 -94.99 10.66 -61.88
CA ALA A 750 -94.32 11.13 -60.67
C ALA A 750 -94.34 10.06 -59.56
N ALA A 751 -95.51 9.50 -59.27
CA ALA A 751 -95.67 8.47 -58.24
C ALA A 751 -94.83 7.21 -58.50
N HIS A 752 -94.66 6.80 -59.78
CA HIS A 752 -93.76 5.70 -60.12
C HIS A 752 -92.28 6.04 -59.88
N LYS A 753 -91.84 7.26 -60.24
CA LYS A 753 -90.46 7.71 -59.99
C LYS A 753 -90.18 7.85 -58.51
N GLU A 754 -91.10 8.40 -57.73
CA GLU A 754 -91.01 8.47 -56.27
C GLU A 754 -90.92 7.06 -55.65
N LEU A 755 -91.68 6.09 -56.16
CA LEU A 755 -91.59 4.70 -55.72
C LEU A 755 -90.24 4.06 -56.05
N ASP A 756 -89.70 4.28 -57.26
CA ASP A 756 -88.37 3.80 -57.67
C ASP A 756 -87.23 4.50 -56.91
N GLU A 757 -87.40 5.76 -56.51
CA GLU A 757 -86.45 6.52 -55.70
C GLU A 757 -86.47 6.06 -54.24
N VAL A 758 -87.65 5.85 -53.65
CA VAL A 758 -87.81 5.24 -52.32
C VAL A 758 -87.30 3.80 -52.30
N GLY A 759 -87.51 3.04 -53.38
CA GLY A 759 -86.96 1.69 -53.55
C GLY A 759 -85.44 1.67 -53.51
N ARG A 760 -84.80 2.53 -54.32
CA ARG A 760 -83.32 2.69 -54.32
C ARG A 760 -82.79 3.21 -53.00
N ALA A 761 -83.42 4.22 -52.39
CA ALA A 761 -83.03 4.76 -51.09
C ALA A 761 -83.09 3.69 -50.00
N LYS A 762 -84.16 2.90 -49.94
CA LYS A 762 -84.30 1.76 -49.02
C LYS A 762 -83.20 0.71 -49.23
N GLU A 763 -82.85 0.39 -50.47
CA GLU A 763 -81.78 -0.58 -50.77
C GLU A 763 -80.40 -0.05 -50.36
N ILE A 764 -80.13 1.25 -50.55
CA ILE A 764 -78.92 1.92 -50.09
C ILE A 764 -78.84 1.88 -48.56
N SER A 765 -79.88 2.33 -47.86
CA SER A 765 -79.92 2.30 -46.39
C SER A 765 -79.84 0.89 -45.80
N PHE A 766 -80.33 -0.14 -46.51
CA PHE A 766 -80.17 -1.54 -46.07
C PHE A 766 -78.72 -2.03 -46.23
N LYS A 767 -78.04 -1.66 -47.33
CA LYS A 767 -76.62 -1.96 -47.54
C LYS A 767 -75.72 -1.22 -46.53
N GLU A 768 -76.07 0.02 -46.21
CA GLU A 768 -75.38 0.85 -45.22
C GLU A 768 -75.57 0.33 -43.79
N ASN A 769 -76.80 0.03 -43.37
CA ASN A 769 -77.08 -0.57 -42.06
C ASN A 769 -76.35 -1.93 -41.90
N ARG A 770 -76.30 -2.74 -42.96
CA ARG A 770 -75.52 -3.98 -42.95
C ARG A 770 -74.01 -3.74 -42.81
N ARG A 771 -73.44 -2.76 -43.52
CA ARG A 771 -72.03 -2.36 -43.32
C ARG A 771 -71.78 -1.94 -41.88
N LEU A 772 -72.58 -1.02 -41.35
CA LEU A 772 -72.47 -0.56 -39.96
C LEU A 772 -72.59 -1.71 -38.94
N GLN A 773 -73.38 -2.76 -39.24
CA GLN A 773 -73.47 -3.97 -38.42
C GLN A 773 -72.21 -4.85 -38.52
N ASP A 774 -71.66 -5.04 -39.73
CA ASP A 774 -70.42 -5.78 -39.98
C ASP A 774 -69.19 -5.04 -39.39
N ASP A 775 -69.17 -3.70 -39.46
CA ASP A 775 -68.18 -2.80 -38.87
C ASP A 775 -68.25 -2.86 -37.33
N LEU A 776 -69.45 -2.73 -36.74
CA LEU A 776 -69.65 -2.86 -35.29
C LEU A 776 -69.24 -4.25 -34.78
N ALA A 777 -69.53 -5.32 -35.53
CA ALA A 777 -69.08 -6.67 -35.23
C ALA A 777 -67.57 -6.88 -35.41
N THR A 778 -66.88 -5.96 -36.09
CA THR A 778 -65.43 -5.96 -36.24
C THR A 778 -64.77 -5.19 -35.10
N VAL A 779 -65.21 -3.96 -34.84
CA VAL A 779 -64.80 -3.14 -33.69
C VAL A 779 -65.05 -3.87 -32.36
N ALA A 780 -66.13 -4.66 -32.24
CA ALA A 780 -66.39 -5.47 -31.04
C ALA A 780 -65.32 -6.58 -30.83
N ARG A 781 -64.86 -7.23 -31.91
CA ARG A 781 -63.80 -8.25 -31.85
C ARG A 781 -62.43 -7.63 -31.61
N GLU A 782 -62.15 -6.48 -32.22
CA GLU A 782 -60.92 -5.72 -32.00
C GLU A 782 -60.81 -5.23 -30.55
N ASN A 783 -61.88 -4.69 -29.97
CA ASN A 783 -61.90 -4.32 -28.54
C ASN A 783 -61.71 -5.53 -27.61
N GLN A 784 -62.25 -6.71 -27.95
CA GLN A 784 -61.99 -7.95 -27.20
C GLN A 784 -60.52 -8.38 -27.31
N GLN A 785 -59.94 -8.35 -28.50
CA GLN A 785 -58.52 -8.66 -28.73
C GLN A 785 -57.60 -7.69 -27.98
N ILE A 786 -57.83 -6.38 -28.09
CA ILE A 786 -57.07 -5.34 -27.39
C ILE A 786 -57.22 -5.50 -25.86
N SER A 787 -58.39 -5.92 -25.36
CA SER A 787 -58.58 -6.19 -23.93
C SER A 787 -57.73 -7.38 -23.45
N LEU A 788 -57.65 -8.46 -24.24
CA LEU A 788 -56.80 -9.62 -23.94
C LEU A 788 -55.30 -9.29 -24.02
N GLU A 789 -54.90 -8.48 -25.00
CA GLU A 789 -53.52 -8.00 -25.13
C GLU A 789 -53.14 -7.05 -23.98
N LEU A 790 -54.07 -6.21 -23.52
CA LEU A 790 -53.90 -5.37 -22.34
C LEU A 790 -53.80 -6.20 -21.05
N GLU A 791 -54.63 -7.23 -20.87
CA GLU A 791 -54.53 -8.16 -19.74
C GLU A 791 -53.20 -8.92 -19.75
N ALA A 792 -52.73 -9.38 -20.90
CA ALA A 792 -51.43 -10.02 -21.04
C ALA A 792 -50.27 -9.05 -20.69
N ALA A 793 -50.30 -7.82 -21.20
CA ALA A 793 -49.29 -6.80 -20.88
C ALA A 793 -49.31 -6.40 -19.39
N VAL A 794 -50.48 -6.40 -18.74
CA VAL A 794 -50.61 -6.22 -17.29
C VAL A 794 -50.04 -7.41 -16.52
N GLN A 795 -50.26 -8.65 -16.96
CA GLN A 795 -49.66 -9.84 -16.35
C GLN A 795 -48.13 -9.84 -16.47
N GLU A 796 -47.57 -9.57 -17.67
CA GLU A 796 -46.12 -9.43 -17.87
C GLU A 796 -45.53 -8.32 -16.98
N LYS A 797 -46.23 -7.19 -16.82
CA LYS A 797 -45.83 -6.10 -15.92
C LYS A 797 -45.79 -6.53 -14.45
N GLU A 798 -46.78 -7.26 -13.96
CA GLU A 798 -46.78 -7.74 -12.57
C GLU A 798 -45.76 -8.89 -12.36
N GLU A 799 -45.49 -9.74 -13.36
CA GLU A 799 -44.37 -10.68 -13.32
C GLU A 799 -43.02 -9.95 -13.24
N MET A 800 -42.82 -8.91 -14.06
CA MET A 800 -41.57 -8.15 -14.08
C MET A 800 -41.38 -7.35 -12.78
N LYS A 801 -42.45 -6.79 -12.19
CA LYS A 801 -42.43 -6.26 -10.82
C LYS A 801 -42.03 -7.31 -9.80
N SER A 802 -42.59 -8.52 -9.87
CA SER A 802 -42.26 -9.63 -8.95
C SER A 802 -40.78 -10.02 -9.06
N ARG A 803 -40.25 -10.15 -10.29
CA ARG A 803 -38.82 -10.36 -10.56
C ARG A 803 -37.96 -9.24 -9.97
N VAL A 804 -38.32 -7.97 -10.20
CA VAL A 804 -37.61 -6.80 -9.64
C VAL A 804 -37.67 -6.78 -8.12
N HIS A 805 -38.81 -7.12 -7.50
CA HIS A 805 -38.92 -7.20 -6.03
C HIS A 805 -38.04 -8.30 -5.45
N ASN A 806 -37.97 -9.47 -6.10
CA ASN A 806 -37.06 -10.56 -5.70
C ASN A 806 -35.58 -10.17 -5.86
N TYR A 807 -35.22 -9.38 -6.89
CA TYR A 807 -33.87 -8.82 -6.98
C TYR A 807 -33.59 -7.79 -5.88
N ILE A 808 -34.56 -6.94 -5.52
CA ILE A 808 -34.43 -5.97 -4.42
C ILE A 808 -34.24 -6.69 -3.07
N THR A 809 -34.98 -7.78 -2.80
CA THR A 809 -34.84 -8.53 -1.54
C THR A 809 -33.53 -9.30 -1.47
N GLU A 810 -33.05 -9.89 -2.57
CA GLU A 810 -31.70 -10.47 -2.63
C GLU A 810 -30.61 -9.40 -2.46
N VAL A 811 -30.70 -8.25 -3.14
CA VAL A 811 -29.75 -7.13 -2.93
C VAL A 811 -29.75 -6.67 -1.48
N SER A 812 -30.93 -6.43 -0.88
CA SER A 812 -31.05 -6.04 0.54
C SER A 812 -30.44 -7.08 1.50
N ARG A 813 -30.54 -8.37 1.17
CA ARG A 813 -29.92 -9.48 1.90
C ARG A 813 -28.39 -9.46 1.74
N TRP A 814 -27.87 -9.22 0.54
CA TRP A 814 -26.42 -9.10 0.31
C TRP A 814 -25.83 -7.85 0.96
N GLU A 815 -26.53 -6.71 0.92
CA GLU A 815 -26.16 -5.49 1.66
C GLU A 815 -26.13 -5.75 3.17
N SER A 816 -27.14 -6.43 3.72
CA SER A 816 -27.18 -6.81 5.14
C SER A 816 -26.03 -7.75 5.52
N LEU A 817 -25.66 -8.69 4.65
CA LEU A 817 -24.53 -9.60 4.84
C LEU A 817 -23.18 -8.86 4.77
N MET A 818 -23.04 -7.94 3.82
CA MET A 818 -21.85 -7.09 3.66
C MET A 818 -21.66 -6.18 4.88
N ALA A 819 -22.71 -5.48 5.34
CA ALA A 819 -22.66 -4.65 6.54
C ALA A 819 -22.31 -5.47 7.80
N ALA A 820 -22.79 -6.72 7.90
CA ALA A 820 -22.39 -7.63 8.97
C ALA A 820 -20.90 -8.01 8.88
N LYS A 821 -20.36 -8.23 7.68
CA LYS A 821 -18.92 -8.53 7.47
C LYS A 821 -18.01 -7.31 7.63
N GLU A 822 -18.44 -6.12 7.23
CA GLU A 822 -17.75 -4.87 7.53
C GLU A 822 -17.70 -4.62 9.04
N LYS A 823 -18.80 -4.90 9.77
CA LYS A 823 -18.79 -4.86 11.23
C LYS A 823 -17.88 -5.91 11.85
N GLU A 824 -17.89 -7.17 11.40
CA GLU A 824 -16.94 -8.19 11.87
C GLU A 824 -15.48 -7.76 11.62
N ASN A 825 -15.18 -7.15 10.47
CA ASN A 825 -13.85 -6.63 10.16
C ASN A 825 -13.47 -5.43 11.04
N GLN A 826 -14.40 -4.53 11.37
CA GLN A 826 -14.15 -3.42 12.30
C GLN A 826 -13.94 -3.95 13.73
N ASP A 827 -14.80 -4.84 14.22
CA ASP A 827 -14.65 -5.53 15.50
C ASP A 827 -13.30 -6.26 15.62
N LEU A 828 -12.78 -6.80 14.50
CA LEU A 828 -11.44 -7.41 14.43
C LEU A 828 -10.32 -6.36 14.41
N LEU A 829 -10.47 -5.29 13.64
CA LEU A 829 -9.49 -4.19 13.58
C LEU A 829 -9.33 -3.51 14.94
N ASP A 830 -10.43 -3.25 15.65
CA ASP A 830 -10.44 -2.68 16.99
C ASP A 830 -9.76 -3.63 18.00
N ARG A 831 -9.93 -4.96 17.85
CA ARG A 831 -9.19 -5.96 18.64
C ARG A 831 -7.70 -5.97 18.31
N PHE A 832 -7.31 -5.86 17.05
CA PHE A 832 -5.90 -5.75 16.66
C PHE A 832 -5.27 -4.46 17.20
N GLN A 833 -5.97 -3.32 17.13
CA GLN A 833 -5.51 -2.07 17.75
C GLN A 833 -5.39 -2.21 19.27
N MET A 834 -6.39 -2.78 19.95
CA MET A 834 -6.34 -3.06 21.40
C MET A 834 -5.19 -3.99 21.80
N LEU A 835 -4.85 -4.98 20.97
CA LEU A 835 -3.69 -5.84 21.20
C LEU A 835 -2.36 -5.13 20.90
N HIS A 836 -2.32 -4.24 19.91
CA HIS A 836 -1.14 -3.44 19.56
C HIS A 836 -0.81 -2.44 20.67
N HIS A 837 -1.78 -1.65 21.15
CA HIS A 837 -1.59 -0.74 22.28
C HIS A 837 -1.15 -1.49 23.54
N ARG A 838 -1.68 -2.70 23.78
CA ARG A 838 -1.23 -3.57 24.89
C ARG A 838 0.19 -4.09 24.71
N ALA A 839 0.65 -4.33 23.48
CA ALA A 839 2.02 -4.72 23.19
C ALA A 839 2.98 -3.54 23.44
N GLU A 840 2.64 -2.34 22.98
CA GLU A 840 3.38 -1.10 23.25
C GLU A 840 3.43 -0.82 24.77
N ASP A 841 2.31 -1.00 25.48
CA ASP A 841 2.23 -0.96 26.94
C ASP A 841 3.23 -1.89 27.63
N TRP A 842 3.48 -3.08 27.07
CA TRP A 842 4.44 -4.05 27.61
C TRP A 842 5.88 -3.75 27.19
N GLU A 843 6.10 -3.23 25.99
CA GLU A 843 7.41 -2.77 25.49
C GLU A 843 7.92 -1.56 26.30
N VAL A 844 7.05 -0.58 26.57
CA VAL A 844 7.35 0.55 27.48
C VAL A 844 7.67 0.06 28.89
N LYS A 845 6.92 -0.91 29.43
CA LYS A 845 7.21 -1.51 30.75
C LYS A 845 8.52 -2.30 30.75
N ALA A 846 8.86 -2.97 29.66
CA ALA A 846 10.13 -3.67 29.51
C ALA A 846 11.30 -2.67 29.50
N HIS A 847 11.23 -1.62 28.68
CA HIS A 847 12.25 -0.57 28.66
C HIS A 847 12.36 0.20 29.98
N GLN A 848 11.26 0.43 30.70
CA GLN A 848 11.31 0.97 32.06
C GLN A 848 12.08 0.02 32.99
N ALA A 849 11.77 -1.28 32.99
CA ALA A 849 12.47 -2.27 33.80
C ALA A 849 13.96 -2.43 33.42
N GLU A 850 14.32 -2.29 32.14
CA GLU A 850 15.71 -2.25 31.67
C GLU A 850 16.46 -0.98 32.14
N GLY A 851 15.75 0.15 32.20
CA GLY A 851 16.24 1.41 32.77
C GLY A 851 16.48 1.31 34.28
N GLU A 852 15.50 0.80 35.03
CA GLU A 852 15.59 0.55 36.47
C GLU A 852 16.71 -0.47 36.78
N SER A 853 16.77 -1.58 36.03
CA SER A 853 17.85 -2.58 36.12
C SER A 853 19.23 -1.95 35.82
N SER A 854 19.31 -1.02 34.87
CA SER A 854 20.54 -0.29 34.58
C SER A 854 20.91 0.71 35.67
N SER A 855 19.95 1.37 36.33
CA SER A 855 20.22 2.21 37.52
C SER A 855 20.76 1.37 38.67
N VAL A 856 20.06 0.30 39.06
CA VAL A 856 20.49 -0.61 40.12
C VAL A 856 21.86 -1.23 39.81
N ARG A 857 22.16 -1.54 38.55
CA ARG A 857 23.49 -2.01 38.12
C ARG A 857 24.57 -0.93 38.27
N LEU A 858 24.28 0.34 38.02
CA LEU A 858 25.21 1.45 38.26
C LEU A 858 25.41 1.72 39.75
N GLU A 859 24.35 1.67 40.55
CA GLU A 859 24.39 1.77 42.02
C GLU A 859 25.23 0.65 42.63
N LEU A 860 25.03 -0.61 42.20
CA LEU A 860 25.83 -1.76 42.62
C LEU A 860 27.31 -1.63 42.21
N LEU A 861 27.61 -0.99 41.07
CA LEU A 861 28.98 -0.69 40.67
C LEU A 861 29.60 0.40 41.54
N SER A 862 28.86 1.46 41.91
CA SER A 862 29.30 2.47 42.88
C SER A 862 29.62 1.83 44.23
N ILE A 863 28.67 1.05 44.77
CA ILE A 863 28.82 0.34 46.04
C ILE A 863 30.01 -0.63 46.00
N ASP A 864 30.32 -1.29 44.88
CA ASP A 864 31.54 -2.09 44.80
C ASP A 864 32.84 -1.26 44.70
N THR A 865 32.82 -0.08 44.07
CA THR A 865 33.97 0.86 44.12
C THR A 865 34.22 1.37 45.54
N GLU A 866 33.18 1.80 46.24
CA GLU A 866 33.23 2.21 47.65
C GLU A 866 33.71 1.04 48.53
N ARG A 867 33.18 -0.17 48.31
CA ARG A 867 33.61 -1.40 49.00
C ARG A 867 35.05 -1.80 48.67
N ARG A 868 35.61 -1.43 47.51
CA ARG A 868 37.04 -1.59 47.22
C ARG A 868 37.87 -0.57 48.00
N HIS A 869 37.52 0.71 47.96
CA HIS A 869 38.22 1.75 48.73
C HIS A 869 38.15 1.55 50.25
N LEU A 870 37.04 1.02 50.77
CA LEU A 870 36.94 0.63 52.18
C LEU A 870 37.81 -0.58 52.53
N ARG A 871 37.94 -1.57 51.64
CA ARG A 871 38.91 -2.68 51.81
C ARG A 871 40.34 -2.17 51.76
N GLU A 872 40.69 -1.35 50.78
CA GLU A 872 42.00 -0.70 50.66
C GLU A 872 42.34 0.11 51.93
N ARG A 873 41.36 0.84 52.50
CA ARG A 873 41.57 1.57 53.75
C ARG A 873 41.72 0.65 54.97
N VAL A 874 40.98 -0.46 55.04
CA VAL A 874 41.15 -1.48 56.09
C VAL A 874 42.53 -2.13 55.99
N GLU A 875 42.96 -2.56 54.79
CA GLU A 875 44.31 -3.11 54.58
C GLU A 875 45.43 -2.13 54.92
N LEU A 876 45.22 -0.82 54.75
CA LEU A 876 46.16 0.22 55.20
C LEU A 876 46.16 0.34 56.73
N LEU A 877 44.99 0.37 57.37
CA LEU A 877 44.87 0.39 58.83
C LEU A 877 45.45 -0.88 59.48
N GLU A 878 45.30 -2.04 58.86
CA GLU A 878 45.91 -3.30 59.31
C GLU A 878 47.44 -3.26 59.21
N LYS A 879 48.00 -2.60 58.17
CA LYS A 879 49.45 -2.35 58.06
C LYS A 879 49.93 -1.35 59.12
N GLU A 880 49.21 -0.23 59.32
CA GLU A 880 49.47 0.74 60.40
C GLU A 880 49.46 0.04 61.78
N ILE A 881 48.48 -0.82 62.04
CA ILE A 881 48.38 -1.62 63.28
C ILE A 881 49.53 -2.62 63.39
N GLN A 882 49.90 -3.32 62.31
CA GLN A 882 51.03 -4.27 62.35
C GLN A 882 52.37 -3.56 62.58
N GLU A 883 52.58 -2.37 62.02
CA GLU A 883 53.74 -1.52 62.30
C GLU A 883 53.75 -1.06 63.77
N HIS A 884 52.60 -0.65 64.32
CA HIS A 884 52.48 -0.36 65.75
C HIS A 884 52.73 -1.59 66.66
N ILE A 885 52.28 -2.77 66.27
CA ILE A 885 52.56 -4.03 66.98
C ILE A 885 54.06 -4.36 66.93
N ASN A 886 54.72 -4.17 65.78
CA ASN A 886 56.16 -4.36 65.65
C ASN A 886 56.95 -3.37 66.52
N ALA A 887 56.51 -2.10 66.56
CA ALA A 887 57.07 -1.10 67.45
C ALA A 887 56.84 -1.44 68.93
N HIS A 888 55.66 -1.97 69.29
CA HIS A 888 55.36 -2.42 70.65
C HIS A 888 56.30 -3.55 71.09
N HIS A 889 56.52 -4.58 70.26
CA HIS A 889 57.48 -5.65 70.54
C HIS A 889 58.92 -5.12 70.70
N ALA A 890 59.30 -4.08 69.94
CA ALA A 890 60.59 -3.41 70.11
C ALA A 890 60.68 -2.65 71.45
N TYR A 891 59.62 -1.96 71.87
CA TYR A 891 59.54 -1.31 73.18
C TYR A 891 59.50 -2.33 74.33
N GLU A 892 58.76 -3.43 74.22
CA GLU A 892 58.75 -4.53 75.20
C GLU A 892 60.13 -5.19 75.32
N SER A 893 60.87 -5.30 74.21
CA SER A 893 62.26 -5.79 74.21
C SER A 893 63.21 -4.81 74.90
N GLN A 894 63.03 -3.50 74.69
CA GLN A 894 63.78 -2.46 75.40
C GLN A 894 63.44 -2.43 76.90
N ILE A 895 62.15 -2.46 77.26
CA ILE A 895 61.67 -2.54 78.64
C ILE A 895 62.19 -3.82 79.32
N SER A 896 62.20 -4.95 78.63
CA SER A 896 62.78 -6.21 79.14
C SER A 896 64.30 -6.13 79.33
N SER A 897 65.00 -5.35 78.51
CA SER A 897 66.43 -5.07 78.67
C SER A 897 66.68 -4.12 79.86
N MET A 898 65.88 -3.06 79.98
CA MET A 898 65.93 -2.12 81.09
C MET A 898 65.55 -2.77 82.42
N ALA A 899 64.53 -3.62 82.47
CA ALA A 899 64.16 -4.39 83.66
C ALA A 899 65.28 -5.35 84.09
N LYS A 900 65.99 -5.97 83.14
CA LYS A 900 67.20 -6.77 83.43
C LYS A 900 68.38 -5.92 83.93
N ALA A 901 68.52 -4.68 83.45
CA ALA A 901 69.52 -3.75 83.94
C ALA A 901 69.17 -3.21 85.34
N VAL A 902 67.90 -2.86 85.58
CA VAL A 902 67.38 -2.47 86.90
C VAL A 902 67.52 -3.61 87.90
N SER A 903 67.13 -4.84 87.54
CA SER A 903 67.30 -6.01 88.42
C SER A 903 68.76 -6.29 88.77
N ARG A 904 69.72 -6.00 87.89
CA ARG A 904 71.16 -6.04 88.23
C ARG A 904 71.56 -4.91 89.17
N LEU A 905 71.10 -3.68 88.93
CA LEU A 905 71.36 -2.55 89.82
C LEU A 905 70.70 -2.73 91.20
N GLU A 906 69.55 -3.42 91.27
CA GLU A 906 68.90 -3.83 92.51
C GLU A 906 69.68 -4.95 93.22
N GLU A 907 70.27 -5.89 92.49
CA GLU A 907 71.12 -6.95 93.03
C GLU A 907 72.49 -6.40 93.49
N GLU A 908 73.09 -5.48 92.75
CA GLU A 908 74.28 -4.71 93.14
C GLU A 908 73.99 -3.82 94.36
N LEU A 909 72.87 -3.10 94.38
CA LEU A 909 72.43 -2.32 95.55
C LEU A 909 72.21 -3.22 96.77
N ARG A 910 71.61 -4.38 96.59
CA ARG A 910 71.40 -5.36 97.66
C ARG A 910 72.72 -5.93 98.17
N GLN A 911 73.68 -6.23 97.31
CA GLN A 911 75.04 -6.58 97.73
C GLN A 911 75.70 -5.45 98.52
N GLN A 912 75.54 -4.19 98.10
CA GLN A 912 76.00 -3.02 98.86
C GLN A 912 75.26 -2.84 100.21
N GLU A 913 73.98 -3.20 100.30
CA GLU A 913 73.25 -3.20 101.58
C GLU A 913 73.66 -4.36 102.49
N GLU A 914 73.98 -5.54 101.94
CA GLU A 914 74.49 -6.70 102.68
C GLU A 914 75.95 -6.47 103.14
N GLU A 915 76.81 -5.86 102.33
CA GLU A 915 78.15 -5.36 102.72
C GLU A 915 78.07 -4.28 103.80
N LYS A 916 77.17 -3.30 103.64
CA LYS A 916 76.89 -2.27 104.66
C LYS A 916 76.37 -2.87 105.96
N ALA A 917 75.53 -3.92 105.88
CA ALA A 917 75.07 -4.65 107.06
C ALA A 917 76.22 -5.43 107.73
N ALA A 918 77.13 -6.03 106.96
CA ALA A 918 78.35 -6.65 107.49
C ALA A 918 79.24 -5.61 108.20
N VAL A 919 79.51 -4.45 107.58
CA VAL A 919 80.28 -3.36 108.19
C VAL A 919 79.59 -2.77 109.44
N LEU A 920 78.25 -2.72 109.47
CA LEU A 920 77.50 -2.34 110.67
C LEU A 920 77.58 -3.41 111.77
N ASN A 921 77.60 -4.69 111.41
CA ASN A 921 77.85 -5.79 112.36
C ASN A 921 79.27 -5.75 112.90
N ASP A 922 80.29 -5.54 112.06
CA ASP A 922 81.68 -5.34 112.47
C ASP A 922 81.81 -4.15 113.42
N LEU A 923 81.17 -3.02 113.10
CA LEU A 923 81.12 -1.83 113.94
C LEU A 923 80.33 -2.07 115.25
N SER A 924 79.36 -2.99 115.26
CA SER A 924 78.70 -3.45 116.50
C SER A 924 79.63 -4.34 117.34
N SER A 925 80.43 -5.20 116.71
CA SER A 925 81.44 -6.02 117.39
C SER A 925 82.59 -5.19 117.98
N LEU A 926 82.98 -4.11 117.29
CA LEU A 926 83.92 -3.11 117.80
C LEU A 926 83.32 -2.32 118.98
N ARG A 927 82.03 -1.99 118.94
CA ARG A 927 81.32 -1.40 120.09
C ARG A 927 81.25 -2.36 121.28
N GLU A 928 80.97 -3.65 121.06
CA GLU A 928 81.06 -4.66 122.11
C GLU A 928 82.48 -4.78 122.67
N LEU A 929 83.51 -4.73 121.83
CA LEU A 929 84.91 -4.76 122.25
C LEU A 929 85.24 -3.54 123.11
N CYS A 930 84.77 -2.35 122.74
CA CYS A 930 84.88 -1.15 123.59
C CYS A 930 84.16 -1.34 124.93
N ILE A 931 82.93 -1.89 124.96
CA ILE A 931 82.21 -2.17 126.20
C ILE A 931 82.97 -3.19 127.08
N LYS A 932 83.61 -4.20 126.48
CA LYS A 932 84.47 -5.18 127.17
C LYS A 932 85.76 -4.54 127.71
N LEU A 933 86.32 -3.54 127.03
CA LEU A 933 87.48 -2.77 127.50
C LEU A 933 87.11 -1.78 128.62
N ASP A 934 86.00 -1.05 128.49
CA ASP A 934 85.52 -0.11 129.51
C ASP A 934 85.08 -0.83 130.78
N SER A 935 84.39 -1.97 130.69
CA SER A 935 84.08 -2.79 131.87
C SER A 935 85.32 -3.38 132.55
N GLY A 936 86.36 -3.73 131.78
CA GLY A 936 87.68 -4.08 132.32
C GLY A 936 88.36 -2.90 133.07
N LYS A 937 88.27 -1.69 132.51
CA LYS A 937 88.73 -0.44 133.14
C LYS A 937 87.96 -0.13 134.42
N ASP A 938 86.65 -0.33 134.45
CA ASP A 938 85.83 -0.10 135.63
C ASP A 938 86.15 -1.08 136.77
N ILE A 939 86.43 -2.35 136.46
CA ILE A 939 86.92 -3.34 137.44
C ILE A 939 88.27 -2.91 138.04
N MET A 940 89.22 -2.46 137.21
CA MET A 940 90.50 -1.92 137.69
C MET A 940 90.30 -0.66 138.56
N THR A 941 89.32 0.18 138.22
CA THR A 941 88.98 1.38 138.99
C THR A 941 88.33 1.04 140.34
N GLN A 942 87.50 0.00 140.42
CA GLN A 942 86.98 -0.51 141.69
C GLN A 942 88.08 -1.07 142.61
N GLN A 943 89.07 -1.77 142.05
CA GLN A 943 90.23 -2.24 142.82
C GLN A 943 91.02 -1.05 143.41
N LEU A 944 91.26 0.00 142.62
CA LEU A 944 91.92 1.23 143.09
C LEU A 944 91.15 1.88 144.26
N ASN A 945 89.83 2.03 144.11
CA ASN A 945 88.97 2.64 145.13
C ASN A 945 88.97 1.85 146.46
N SER A 946 89.04 0.52 146.41
CA SER A 946 89.14 -0.31 147.63
C SER A 946 90.41 -0.02 148.44
N LYS A 947 91.55 0.23 147.77
CA LYS A 947 92.81 0.62 148.43
C LYS A 947 92.79 2.06 148.92
N SER A 948 92.03 2.95 148.28
CA SER A 948 91.79 4.31 148.78
C SER A 948 91.04 4.31 150.13
N LEU A 949 90.02 3.46 150.28
CA LEU A 949 89.25 3.33 151.51
C LEU A 949 90.05 2.76 152.70
N GLU A 950 91.07 1.94 152.44
CA GLU A 950 92.02 1.50 153.48
C GLU A 950 92.91 2.67 153.96
N LEU A 951 93.35 3.54 153.05
CA LEU A 951 94.15 4.73 153.40
C LEU A 951 93.34 5.77 154.21
N GLU A 952 92.07 6.00 153.86
CA GLU A 952 91.19 6.92 154.60
C GLU A 952 90.95 6.46 156.05
N ARG A 953 90.84 5.16 156.30
CA ARG A 953 90.71 4.63 157.67
C ARG A 953 91.93 4.96 158.54
N VAL A 954 93.14 4.74 158.02
CA VAL A 954 94.40 5.06 158.74
C VAL A 954 94.54 6.57 158.96
N ALA A 955 94.09 7.40 158.02
CA ALA A 955 94.06 8.85 158.19
C ALA A 955 93.06 9.30 159.29
N MET A 956 91.92 8.63 159.43
CA MET A 956 90.90 8.96 160.43
C MET A 956 91.35 8.62 161.86
N GLU A 957 92.08 7.52 162.05
CA GLU A 957 92.70 7.18 163.35
C GLU A 957 93.73 8.23 163.79
N LEU A 958 94.46 8.82 162.83
CA LEU A 958 95.48 9.85 163.08
C LEU A 958 94.89 11.18 163.60
N GLU A 959 93.70 11.59 163.12
CA GLU A 959 93.04 12.81 163.60
C GLU A 959 92.40 12.64 164.99
N ASN A 960 91.93 11.44 165.35
CA ASN A 960 91.45 11.17 166.70
C ASN A 960 92.56 11.44 167.75
N VAL A 961 93.79 10.96 167.49
CA VAL A 961 94.95 11.21 168.37
C VAL A 961 95.36 12.70 168.42
N LYS A 962 95.20 13.44 167.31
CA LYS A 962 95.45 14.90 167.29
C LYS A 962 94.42 15.68 168.13
N THR A 963 93.14 15.33 168.04
CA THR A 963 92.09 16.08 168.75
C THR A 963 92.17 15.95 170.27
N GLU A 964 92.58 14.79 170.81
CA GLU A 964 92.93 14.66 172.24
C GLU A 964 94.11 15.57 172.63
N SER A 965 95.14 15.66 171.79
CA SER A 965 96.30 16.55 172.02
C SER A 965 95.91 18.03 172.07
N GLU A 966 94.92 18.46 171.29
CA GLU A 966 94.40 19.83 171.36
C GLU A 966 93.57 20.11 172.62
N LEU A 967 92.80 19.15 173.12
CA LEU A 967 91.97 19.32 174.29
C LEU A 967 92.81 19.62 175.54
N LEU A 968 93.91 18.88 175.72
CA LEU A 968 94.88 19.08 176.80
C LEU A 968 95.61 20.43 176.70
N LYS A 969 95.93 20.88 175.47
CA LYS A 969 96.52 22.22 175.24
C LYS A 969 95.54 23.34 175.61
N LYS A 970 94.24 23.16 175.38
CA LYS A 970 93.21 24.15 175.72
C LYS A 970 93.08 24.32 177.25
N GLN A 971 93.09 23.23 178.04
CA GLN A 971 93.10 23.32 179.51
C GLN A 971 94.35 24.04 180.06
N LEU A 972 95.54 23.80 179.50
CA LEU A 972 96.76 24.51 179.89
C LEU A 972 96.71 26.02 179.57
N SER A 973 95.88 26.43 178.60
CA SER A 973 95.70 27.84 178.22
C SER A 973 94.73 28.62 179.13
N SER A 974 93.77 27.93 179.76
CA SER A 974 92.87 28.53 180.77
C SER A 974 93.58 28.79 182.10
N GLU A 975 94.43 27.87 182.56
CA GLU A 975 95.28 28.07 183.75
C GLU A 975 96.25 29.26 183.60
N ARG A 976 96.61 29.61 182.36
CA ARG A 976 97.43 30.81 182.08
C ARG A 976 96.61 32.11 182.02
N HIS A 977 95.29 32.05 181.86
CA HIS A 977 94.42 33.23 181.91
C HIS A 977 94.01 33.59 183.35
N THR A 978 93.78 32.60 184.22
CA THR A 978 93.45 32.84 185.64
C THR A 978 94.57 33.59 186.37
N ILE A 979 95.83 33.19 186.16
CA ILE A 979 97.03 33.90 186.68
C ILE A 979 97.06 35.35 186.18
N LYS A 980 96.89 35.56 184.87
CA LYS A 980 96.97 36.89 184.24
C LYS A 980 95.90 37.88 184.73
N ASN A 981 94.73 37.37 185.13
CA ASN A 981 93.67 38.19 185.75
C ASN A 981 94.03 38.66 187.17
N LEU A 982 94.77 37.86 187.94
CA LEU A 982 95.26 38.27 189.27
C LEU A 982 96.37 39.33 189.16
N GLU A 983 97.24 39.22 188.16
CA GLU A 983 98.26 40.25 187.86
C GLU A 983 97.63 41.59 187.47
N SER A 984 96.54 41.57 186.69
CA SER A 984 95.80 42.77 186.30
C SER A 984 95.10 43.47 187.48
N LEU A 985 94.57 42.71 188.44
CA LEU A 985 94.00 43.26 189.67
C LEU A 985 95.06 43.88 190.59
N LEU A 986 96.30 43.35 190.60
CA LEU A 986 97.42 43.97 191.32
C LEU A 986 97.93 45.25 190.64
N ALA A 987 97.94 45.31 189.30
CA ALA A 987 98.30 46.52 188.56
C ALA A 987 97.28 47.64 188.81
N THR A 988 95.98 47.36 188.63
CA THR A 988 94.91 48.36 188.79
C THR A 988 94.70 48.83 190.24
N ASN A 989 95.26 48.14 191.24
CA ASN A 989 95.31 48.63 192.61
C ASN A 989 96.49 49.59 192.84
N ARG A 990 97.67 49.29 192.27
CA ARG A 990 98.83 50.21 192.27
C ARG A 990 98.54 51.52 191.53
N ASP A 991 97.79 51.48 190.44
CA ASP A 991 97.36 52.70 189.74
C ASP A 991 96.47 53.59 190.63
N LYS A 992 95.67 53.02 191.53
CA LYS A 992 94.86 53.78 192.50
C LYS A 992 95.71 54.38 193.62
N GLU A 993 96.70 53.64 194.13
CA GLU A 993 97.71 54.21 195.03
C GLU A 993 98.48 55.35 194.35
N PHE A 994 98.81 55.23 193.06
CA PHE A 994 99.50 56.26 192.30
C PHE A 994 98.66 57.54 192.13
N HIS A 995 97.36 57.44 191.88
CA HIS A 995 96.44 58.60 191.85
C HIS A 995 96.26 59.24 193.24
N SER A 996 96.28 58.44 194.32
CA SER A 996 96.29 58.93 195.69
C SER A 996 97.59 59.69 196.01
N HIS A 997 98.74 59.16 195.57
CA HIS A 997 100.03 59.87 195.68
C HIS A 997 100.09 61.14 194.85
N LEU A 998 99.49 61.18 193.65
CA LEU A 998 99.48 62.37 192.80
C LEU A 998 98.67 63.51 193.44
N THR A 999 97.46 63.20 193.95
CA THR A 999 96.63 64.18 194.68
C THR A 999 97.22 64.55 196.05
N SER A 1000 97.96 63.64 196.71
CA SER A 1000 98.80 64.00 197.86
C SER A 1000 99.94 64.94 197.47
N HIS A 1001 100.54 64.79 196.29
CA HIS A 1001 101.62 65.66 195.82
C HIS A 1001 101.13 67.05 195.42
N GLU A 1002 99.91 67.17 194.90
CA GLU A 1002 99.21 68.44 194.73
C GLU A 1002 98.94 69.13 196.09
N LYS A 1003 98.58 68.35 197.12
CA LYS A 1003 98.46 68.86 198.50
C LYS A 1003 99.81 69.24 199.11
N ASP A 1004 100.86 68.47 198.89
CA ASP A 1004 102.21 68.78 199.38
C ASP A 1004 102.82 69.99 198.69
N THR A 1005 102.55 70.22 197.40
CA THR A 1005 102.99 71.42 196.67
C THR A 1005 102.18 72.67 197.08
N GLU A 1006 100.89 72.53 197.38
CA GLU A 1006 100.08 73.57 198.05
C GLU A 1006 100.65 73.90 199.44
N ILE A 1007 101.02 72.89 200.23
CA ILE A 1007 101.72 73.04 201.52
C ILE A 1007 103.12 73.65 201.34
N GLN A 1008 103.83 73.36 200.25
CA GLN A 1008 105.16 73.90 199.98
C GLN A 1008 105.11 75.38 199.57
N LEU A 1009 104.12 75.78 198.75
CA LEU A 1009 103.78 77.19 198.51
C LEU A 1009 103.38 77.93 199.79
N LEU A 1010 102.71 77.26 200.72
CA LEU A 1010 102.41 77.82 202.04
C LEU A 1010 103.65 77.93 202.94
N LYS A 1011 104.60 76.98 202.86
CA LYS A 1011 105.91 77.05 203.54
C LYS A 1011 106.84 78.11 202.94
N GLU A 1012 106.77 78.37 201.64
CA GLU A 1012 107.48 79.48 200.99
C GLU A 1012 106.85 80.83 201.36
N LYS A 1013 105.52 80.95 201.43
CA LYS A 1013 104.86 82.11 202.04
C LYS A 1013 105.23 82.29 203.52
N LEU A 1014 105.35 81.20 204.28
CA LEU A 1014 105.77 81.23 205.69
C LEU A 1014 107.19 81.79 205.82
N THR A 1015 108.17 81.22 205.11
CA THR A 1015 109.58 81.69 205.14
C THR A 1015 109.77 83.10 204.56
N LEU A 1016 108.97 83.51 203.57
CA LEU A 1016 108.90 84.90 203.11
C LEU A 1016 108.29 85.85 204.17
N SER A 1017 107.38 85.36 205.02
CA SER A 1017 106.84 86.10 206.15
C SER A 1017 107.81 86.16 207.33
N GLU A 1018 108.55 85.09 207.61
CA GLU A 1018 109.56 85.01 208.68
C GLU A 1018 110.79 85.87 208.37
N SER A 1019 111.21 85.96 207.10
CA SER A 1019 112.26 86.88 206.66
C SER A 1019 111.81 88.34 206.76
N LYS A 1020 110.55 88.66 206.42
CA LYS A 1020 109.94 89.97 206.71
C LYS A 1020 109.86 90.24 208.22
N LEU A 1021 109.44 89.28 209.05
CA LEU A 1021 109.34 89.46 210.50
C LEU A 1021 110.72 89.66 211.15
N ASN A 1022 111.75 88.97 210.66
CA ASN A 1022 113.14 89.20 211.07
C ASN A 1022 113.65 90.61 210.67
N SER A 1023 113.14 91.21 209.60
CA SER A 1023 113.41 92.63 209.30
C SER A 1023 112.70 93.57 210.30
N GLN A 1024 111.43 93.32 210.61
CA GLN A 1024 110.68 94.09 211.62
C GLN A 1024 111.22 93.89 213.05
N SER A 1025 111.85 92.75 213.35
CA SER A 1025 112.56 92.50 214.61
C SER A 1025 113.77 93.44 214.77
N ARG A 1026 114.44 93.79 213.67
CA ARG A 1026 115.55 94.77 213.64
C ARG A 1026 115.05 96.22 213.74
N GLU A 1027 113.84 96.53 213.26
CA GLU A 1027 113.17 97.80 213.60
C GLU A 1027 112.75 97.83 215.08
N ASN A 1028 112.33 96.69 215.64
CA ASN A 1028 111.92 96.56 217.04
C ASN A 1028 113.07 96.91 218.01
N THR A 1029 114.32 96.56 217.68
CA THR A 1029 115.48 96.99 218.47
C THR A 1029 115.82 98.47 218.28
N MET A 1030 115.71 99.01 217.06
CA MET A 1030 116.01 100.43 216.80
C MET A 1030 114.99 101.39 217.45
N LEU A 1031 113.70 101.06 217.44
CA LEU A 1031 112.64 101.87 218.05
C LEU A 1031 112.67 101.83 219.59
N ARG A 1032 113.12 100.72 220.20
CA ARG A 1032 113.35 100.63 221.66
C ARG A 1032 114.41 101.63 222.11
N ALA A 1033 115.54 101.75 221.39
CA ALA A 1033 116.56 102.74 221.67
C ALA A 1033 116.03 104.18 221.55
N LYS A 1034 115.17 104.46 220.56
CA LYS A 1034 114.63 105.80 220.32
C LYS A 1034 113.61 106.25 221.37
N MET A 1035 112.80 105.35 221.92
CA MET A 1035 111.91 105.70 223.04
C MET A 1035 112.65 105.88 224.36
N ALA A 1036 113.75 105.15 224.61
CA ALA A 1036 114.57 105.37 225.80
C ALA A 1036 115.12 106.81 225.87
N GLN A 1037 115.46 107.41 224.72
CA GLN A 1037 115.87 108.81 224.63
C GLN A 1037 114.71 109.80 224.89
N LEU A 1038 113.53 109.57 224.30
CA LEU A 1038 112.36 110.45 224.53
C LEU A 1038 111.85 110.38 225.98
N GLN A 1039 112.09 109.28 226.68
CA GLN A 1039 111.84 109.16 228.12
C GLN A 1039 112.70 110.15 228.93
N THR A 1040 113.99 110.30 228.59
CA THR A 1040 114.88 111.27 229.26
C THR A 1040 114.57 112.71 228.88
N ASP A 1041 114.22 112.97 227.61
CA ASP A 1041 114.00 114.34 227.13
C ASP A 1041 112.74 114.99 227.74
N LEU A 1042 111.69 114.20 228.00
CA LEU A 1042 110.49 114.68 228.71
C LEU A 1042 110.75 115.04 230.17
N ASP A 1043 111.66 114.33 230.85
CA ASP A 1043 112.09 114.66 232.21
C ASP A 1043 113.04 115.87 232.29
N VAL A 1044 113.58 116.33 231.14
CA VAL A 1044 114.27 117.62 231.01
C VAL A 1044 113.28 118.74 230.70
N LEU A 1045 112.28 118.53 229.82
CA LEU A 1045 111.27 119.55 229.53
C LEU A 1045 110.36 119.87 230.74
N LYS A 1046 110.14 118.91 231.65
CA LYS A 1046 109.56 119.16 233.00
C LYS A 1046 110.35 120.19 233.82
N ARG A 1047 111.64 120.40 233.54
CA ARG A 1047 112.52 121.36 234.23
C ARG A 1047 112.75 122.65 233.45
N GLN A 1048 112.58 122.66 232.12
CA GLN A 1048 112.80 123.85 231.30
C GLN A 1048 111.53 124.66 231.01
N ILE A 1049 110.34 124.08 230.95
CA ILE A 1049 109.11 124.88 230.77
C ILE A 1049 108.77 125.68 232.05
N SER A 1050 109.27 125.22 233.20
CA SER A 1050 109.30 125.94 234.48
C SER A 1050 110.34 127.07 234.54
N THR A 1051 111.29 127.16 233.60
CA THR A 1051 112.24 128.29 233.50
C THR A 1051 112.03 129.18 232.26
N GLU A 1052 111.69 128.66 231.08
CA GLU A 1052 111.59 129.52 229.88
C GLU A 1052 110.29 130.35 229.85
N ARG A 1053 109.26 129.98 230.62
CA ARG A 1053 108.15 130.91 230.94
C ARG A 1053 108.57 132.11 231.81
N TYR A 1054 109.83 132.15 232.27
CA TYR A 1054 110.47 133.31 232.90
C TYR A 1054 111.33 134.12 231.89
N GLU A 1055 111.79 133.52 230.79
CA GLU A 1055 112.72 134.17 229.83
C GLU A 1055 112.13 134.50 228.46
N ARG A 1056 110.94 134.01 228.08
CA ARG A 1056 110.30 134.45 226.82
C ARG A 1056 109.80 135.91 226.86
N GLU A 1057 109.84 136.53 228.04
CA GLU A 1057 109.72 137.98 228.27
C GLU A 1057 111.02 138.76 227.90
N ARG A 1058 112.11 138.05 227.58
CA ARG A 1058 113.40 138.59 227.13
C ARG A 1058 113.68 138.35 225.64
N ALA A 1059 112.63 138.13 224.86
CA ALA A 1059 112.69 138.20 223.40
C ALA A 1059 112.89 139.66 222.94
N VAL A 1060 114.10 140.19 223.13
CA VAL A 1060 114.55 141.48 222.61
C VAL A 1060 116.01 141.33 222.21
N GLN A 1061 116.25 141.56 220.93
CA GLN A 1061 117.53 142.00 220.37
C GLN A 1061 118.71 141.02 220.50
N GLU A 1062 119.62 140.89 219.55
CA GLU A 1062 119.91 141.60 218.29
C GLU A 1062 121.35 141.26 217.96
N MET A 1063 122.17 141.13 219.03
CA MET A 1063 123.62 140.94 219.24
C MET A 1063 124.41 140.10 218.22
N ARG A 1064 124.11 140.18 216.92
CA ARG A 1064 124.96 140.79 215.90
C ARG A 1064 126.44 140.47 216.13
N ARG A 1065 126.87 139.28 215.69
CA ARG A 1065 128.20 138.94 215.08
C ARG A 1065 128.44 137.43 214.78
N THR A 1066 127.66 136.47 215.32
CA THR A 1066 127.99 135.01 215.27
C THR A 1066 126.80 134.08 214.91
N GLY A 1067 126.98 132.75 214.93
CA GLY A 1067 125.99 131.71 214.55
C GLY A 1067 126.40 130.27 214.99
N LEU A 1068 125.97 129.21 214.25
CA LEU A 1068 126.13 127.74 214.51
C LEU A 1068 125.02 127.12 215.44
N ARG A 1069 124.53 125.85 215.36
CA ARG A 1069 124.58 124.69 214.42
C ARG A 1069 123.53 123.58 214.86
N THR A 1070 123.47 122.43 214.18
CA THR A 1070 122.90 121.08 214.57
C THR A 1070 121.41 120.67 214.27
N PRO A 1071 120.59 119.97 215.12
CA PRO A 1071 120.31 118.51 214.92
C PRO A 1071 118.92 117.91 214.41
N PRO A 1072 117.94 117.33 215.18
CA PRO A 1072 117.41 115.96 214.87
C PRO A 1072 115.88 115.59 215.04
N LEU A 1073 115.53 114.28 214.82
CA LEU A 1073 114.36 113.44 215.30
C LEU A 1073 113.04 113.25 214.45
N SER A 1074 112.31 112.11 214.66
CA SER A 1074 110.99 111.70 214.07
C SER A 1074 110.46 110.29 214.56
N SER A 1075 109.15 109.93 214.43
CA SER A 1075 108.43 108.72 214.97
C SER A 1075 106.95 108.48 214.46
N ALA A 1076 106.27 107.28 214.64
CA ALA A 1076 104.78 107.03 214.91
C ALA A 1076 104.15 105.61 214.52
N ARG A 1077 102.79 105.37 214.66
CA ARG A 1077 102.08 104.03 214.88
C ARG A 1077 100.50 103.96 214.70
N ARG A 1078 99.83 102.85 214.22
CA ARG A 1078 98.46 102.24 214.61
C ARG A 1078 97.64 101.36 213.58
N SER A 1079 97.00 100.23 214.03
CA SER A 1079 95.70 99.54 213.58
C SER A 1079 95.54 98.95 212.13
N PRO A 1080 94.44 98.24 211.67
CA PRO A 1080 93.13 97.75 212.22
C PRO A 1080 92.73 96.23 211.95
N LEU A 1081 91.48 95.89 211.46
CA LEU A 1081 90.76 94.57 211.27
C LEU A 1081 89.71 94.64 210.08
N PRO A 1082 88.79 93.68 209.65
CA PRO A 1082 88.21 92.40 210.22
C PRO A 1082 87.95 91.17 209.24
N SER A 1083 86.70 90.64 209.05
CA SER A 1083 86.21 89.36 208.39
C SER A 1083 84.70 89.48 207.93
N PRO A 1084 83.80 88.48 207.56
CA PRO A 1084 83.79 86.97 207.49
C PRO A 1084 82.91 86.28 206.33
N GLU A 1085 82.49 84.99 206.49
CA GLU A 1085 81.34 84.18 205.91
C GLU A 1085 81.66 82.94 204.99
N HIS A 1086 80.93 81.82 205.19
CA HIS A 1086 81.36 80.40 205.05
C HIS A 1086 81.68 79.81 203.65
N GLY A 1087 82.95 79.60 203.29
CA GLY A 1087 84.10 80.37 203.76
C GLY A 1087 85.27 79.62 204.37
N SER A 1088 86.41 80.29 204.58
CA SER A 1088 86.61 81.75 204.76
C SER A 1088 85.99 82.36 206.02
#